data_AF-A0A662JW92-F1
#
_entry.id   AF-A0A662JW92-F1
#
_cell.length_a   1.000
_cell.length_b   1.000
_cell.length_c   1.000
_cell.angle_alpha   90.00
_cell.angle_beta   90.00
_cell.angle_gamma   90.00
#
_symmetry.space_group_name_H-M   'P 1'
#
loop_
_entity.id
_entity.type
_entity.pdbx_description
1 polymer ?
#
loop_
_entity_poly.entity_id
_entity_poly.type
_entity_poly.pdbx_seq_one_letter_code
_entity_poly.pdbx_strand_id
1 'polypeptide(L)'
;MKKLYRKNTHNIKKIVSILVVIFLLTTTFSAIVSSKGILTNVKSKINDAKNKLLEHQKNETSAKHKIDNLKEKTQIVTEKIKNITSRTKNIIEKIREGKLFSLLRNLIRLRALSSKLSLYTNYAGNEKVSPIRLGMPTTVDVDDDGDKDIRASFSIYPSIEKPLVFSFNIRLKIDRLSGFEDINEFFQAYVELTFPGLLYVNQTGDKVQFGYQSDKGDEVPDTCYVTYKYLPYIFYKEKPKHKVSLNPGTATDKDNLALVFAYSNYDNATDSYNTRGRWITTFSPAIKTEITFGGADEYFGRQFELESSKPSLTTIHYTRYNNGSEFNGGLVIDKISSFSFEMEITPFKKGGGRIEYIRNTSDPVDVTLFFEKTKNAYIYVDGIPQHVKLSWIPEKDGEIEINTFNQRVKEIGIRDTPPGDASYNAKGYIRNLPALAFLNWNWNLQNGKVDLYCNQSGMSAFIDIKNLLETGTSVLGEFYTNENLNMSFYWDRSERSFGIKRTNTDISFSLDVNGSNGSSFHFSAGIKNTINGPFEIKLGKLLDGKADIQFTSNYLEIYDLDARLSIPSVGNFLLQMTRFSFDKEQSGIRFNFSVVNTTNYFQFDCTVEVFNGVTIEGLVVGFNDFVVPIPDIHAGGYWKNTFSFGFTKGFVDYFISSDGSYGWVCISGGLNVAFSSTLENPIG
;
A
#
# COMPACT_ATOMS: atom_id res chain seq x y z
N MET A 1 -30.22 48.89 14.46
CA MET A 1 -28.84 48.98 13.87
C MET A 1 -28.19 47.64 13.51
N LYS A 2 -28.28 46.56 14.32
CA LYS A 2 -27.67 45.24 14.01
C LYS A 2 -28.19 44.55 12.73
N LYS A 3 -29.47 44.71 12.35
CA LYS A 3 -30.03 44.17 11.08
C LYS A 3 -29.55 44.92 9.82
N LEU A 4 -29.34 46.24 9.90
CA LEU A 4 -28.83 47.05 8.78
C LEU A 4 -27.33 46.79 8.53
N TYR A 5 -26.56 46.56 9.60
CA TYR A 5 -25.13 46.22 9.52
C TYR A 5 -24.87 44.81 8.95
N ARG A 6 -25.73 43.83 9.29
CA ARG A 6 -25.71 42.47 8.69
C ARG A 6 -26.11 42.48 7.20
N LYS A 7 -27.08 43.30 6.79
CA LYS A 7 -27.51 43.40 5.39
C LYS A 7 -26.44 44.09 4.52
N ASN A 8 -25.79 45.13 5.05
CA ASN A 8 -24.68 45.81 4.36
C ASN A 8 -23.42 44.95 4.26
N THR A 9 -23.06 44.16 5.27
CA THR A 9 -21.93 43.22 5.18
C THR A 9 -22.19 42.07 4.22
N HIS A 10 -23.43 41.58 4.11
CA HIS A 10 -23.79 40.55 3.13
C HIS A 10 -23.77 41.10 1.69
N ASN A 11 -24.27 42.31 1.47
CA ASN A 11 -24.19 42.99 0.17
C ASN A 11 -22.75 43.36 -0.22
N ILE A 12 -21.92 43.81 0.73
CA ILE A 12 -20.49 44.09 0.48
C ILE A 12 -19.74 42.79 0.15
N LYS A 13 -20.02 41.68 0.86
CA LYS A 13 -19.43 40.37 0.53
C LYS A 13 -19.85 39.90 -0.88
N LYS A 14 -21.13 40.05 -1.25
CA LYS A 14 -21.61 39.78 -2.61
C LYS A 14 -20.92 40.66 -3.66
N ILE A 15 -20.79 41.96 -3.40
CA ILE A 15 -20.13 42.92 -4.31
C ILE A 15 -18.64 42.60 -4.45
N VAL A 16 -17.95 42.22 -3.38
CA VAL A 16 -16.54 41.78 -3.43
C VAL A 16 -16.39 40.47 -4.19
N SER A 17 -17.28 39.49 -3.97
CA SER A 17 -17.28 38.25 -4.78
C SER A 17 -17.55 38.54 -6.25
N ILE A 18 -18.50 39.41 -6.58
CA ILE A 18 -18.79 39.83 -7.95
C ILE A 18 -17.60 40.58 -8.55
N LEU A 19 -16.93 41.48 -7.81
CA LEU A 19 -15.75 42.19 -8.27
C LEU A 19 -14.54 41.28 -8.46
N VAL A 20 -14.35 40.28 -7.60
CA VAL A 20 -13.29 39.26 -7.74
C VAL A 20 -13.57 38.36 -8.94
N VAL A 21 -14.83 37.96 -9.16
CA VAL A 21 -15.27 37.21 -10.35
C VAL A 21 -15.11 38.04 -11.62
N ILE A 22 -15.49 39.31 -11.61
CA ILE A 22 -15.28 40.24 -12.73
C ILE A 22 -13.78 40.44 -12.98
N PHE A 23 -12.96 40.57 -11.94
CA PHE A 23 -11.51 40.72 -12.09
C PHE A 23 -10.87 39.45 -12.67
N LEU A 24 -11.27 38.27 -12.20
CA LEU A 24 -10.86 36.96 -12.72
C LEU A 24 -11.35 36.73 -14.17
N LEU A 25 -12.58 37.16 -14.49
CA LEU A 25 -13.13 37.17 -15.85
C LEU A 25 -12.38 38.14 -16.75
N THR A 26 -11.98 39.32 -16.27
CA THR A 26 -11.18 40.26 -17.06
C THR A 26 -9.75 39.75 -17.29
N THR A 27 -9.16 38.98 -16.36
CA THR A 27 -7.86 38.35 -16.60
C THR A 27 -7.93 37.22 -17.62
N THR A 28 -9.04 36.48 -17.70
CA THR A 28 -9.29 35.44 -18.71
C THR A 28 -9.70 36.04 -20.07
N PHE A 29 -10.53 37.08 -20.10
CA PHE A 29 -10.92 37.79 -21.35
C PHE A 29 -9.81 38.70 -21.92
N SER A 30 -8.86 39.16 -21.11
CA SER A 30 -7.68 39.89 -21.62
C SER A 30 -6.73 39.03 -22.47
N ALA A 31 -7.05 37.75 -22.67
CA ALA A 31 -6.39 36.87 -23.63
C ALA A 31 -6.96 37.00 -25.06
N ILE A 32 -8.10 37.68 -25.28
CA ILE A 32 -8.76 37.72 -26.61
C ILE A 32 -8.94 39.14 -27.17
N VAL A 33 -8.83 40.21 -26.37
CA VAL A 33 -9.01 41.58 -26.89
C VAL A 33 -7.92 42.51 -26.38
N SER A 34 -7.26 43.21 -27.32
CA SER A 34 -6.22 44.19 -27.02
C SER A 34 -6.72 45.24 -26.01
N SER A 35 -5.98 45.42 -24.93
CA SER A 35 -6.33 46.23 -23.76
C SER A 35 -6.34 47.76 -24.00
N LYS A 36 -6.26 48.22 -25.25
CA LYS A 36 -6.26 49.66 -25.60
C LYS A 36 -7.65 50.27 -25.71
N GLY A 37 -8.70 49.51 -26.05
CA GLY A 37 -10.05 50.05 -26.34
C GLY A 37 -10.96 50.29 -25.13
N ILE A 38 -10.80 49.52 -24.05
CA ILE A 38 -11.70 49.61 -22.88
C ILE A 38 -11.27 50.75 -21.95
N LEU A 39 -9.96 50.96 -21.76
CA LEU A 39 -9.43 52.03 -20.90
C LEU A 39 -9.67 53.43 -21.48
N THR A 40 -9.69 53.55 -22.81
CA THR A 40 -10.03 54.78 -23.54
C THR A 40 -11.51 55.11 -23.43
N ASN A 41 -12.40 54.12 -23.54
CA ASN A 41 -13.85 54.30 -23.40
C ASN A 41 -14.32 54.70 -21.99
N VAL A 42 -13.63 54.25 -20.94
CA VAL A 42 -13.93 54.65 -19.56
C VAL A 42 -13.42 56.08 -19.29
N LYS A 43 -12.23 56.43 -19.80
CA LYS A 43 -11.70 57.81 -19.70
C LYS A 43 -12.52 58.82 -20.48
N SER A 44 -13.03 58.46 -21.67
CA SER A 44 -13.88 59.37 -22.45
C SER A 44 -15.23 59.63 -21.75
N LYS A 45 -15.88 58.61 -21.21
CA LYS A 45 -17.15 58.76 -20.47
C LYS A 45 -17.00 59.55 -19.18
N ILE A 46 -15.85 59.47 -18.49
CA ILE A 46 -15.57 60.29 -17.30
C ILE A 46 -15.34 61.75 -17.69
N ASN A 47 -14.64 62.02 -18.80
CA ASN A 47 -14.41 63.38 -19.28
C ASN A 47 -15.71 64.02 -19.81
N ASP A 48 -16.58 63.27 -20.49
CA ASP A 48 -17.91 63.75 -20.91
C ASP A 48 -18.81 64.08 -19.71
N ALA A 49 -18.80 63.25 -18.67
CA ALA A 49 -19.54 63.52 -17.44
C ALA A 49 -19.02 64.77 -16.72
N LYS A 50 -17.70 65.00 -16.74
CA LYS A 50 -17.07 66.18 -16.14
C LYS A 50 -17.37 67.46 -16.93
N ASN A 51 -17.40 67.38 -18.26
CA ASN A 51 -17.71 68.52 -19.13
C ASN A 51 -19.19 68.92 -19.04
N LYS A 52 -20.11 67.95 -18.98
CA LYS A 52 -21.55 68.21 -18.74
C LYS A 52 -21.82 68.85 -17.37
N LEU A 53 -21.03 68.51 -16.35
CA LEU A 53 -21.10 69.13 -15.02
C LEU A 53 -20.55 70.57 -15.00
N LEU A 54 -19.57 70.88 -15.85
CA LEU A 54 -18.99 72.22 -15.99
C LEU A 54 -19.89 73.16 -16.83
N GLU A 55 -20.60 72.65 -17.82
CA GLU A 55 -21.60 73.43 -18.57
C GLU A 55 -22.80 73.82 -17.70
N HIS A 56 -23.22 72.96 -16.77
CA HIS A 56 -24.32 73.25 -15.85
C HIS A 56 -23.98 74.31 -14.79
N GLN A 57 -22.68 74.63 -14.61
CA GLN A 57 -22.22 75.69 -13.70
C GLN A 57 -22.08 77.07 -14.39
N LYS A 58 -22.25 77.16 -15.71
CA LYS A 58 -22.10 78.42 -16.46
C LYS A 58 -23.38 79.26 -16.58
N ASN A 59 -24.55 78.68 -16.29
CA ASN A 59 -25.83 79.38 -16.35
C ASN A 59 -26.47 79.44 -14.97
N GLU A 60 -26.17 80.50 -14.21
CA GLU A 60 -27.11 81.20 -13.30
C GLU A 60 -26.34 82.20 -12.43
N THR A 61 -26.45 83.49 -12.78
CA THR A 61 -26.02 84.60 -11.94
C THR A 61 -27.24 85.24 -11.30
N SER A 62 -27.49 84.98 -10.01
CA SER A 62 -27.82 86.00 -9.00
C SER A 62 -28.32 85.32 -7.70
N ALA A 63 -27.46 85.35 -6.67
CA ALA A 63 -27.82 85.53 -5.25
C ALA A 63 -26.61 85.17 -4.39
N LYS A 64 -25.82 86.19 -4.03
CA LYS A 64 -24.54 86.11 -3.30
C LYS A 64 -24.65 85.50 -1.88
N HIS A 65 -25.86 85.15 -1.42
CA HIS A 65 -26.08 84.50 -0.11
C HIS A 65 -26.30 82.97 -0.18
N LYS A 66 -26.62 82.40 -1.36
CA LYS A 66 -26.70 80.94 -1.57
C LYS A 66 -25.33 80.33 -1.88
N ILE A 67 -24.39 81.12 -2.40
CA ILE A 67 -23.07 80.66 -2.86
C ILE A 67 -22.17 80.25 -1.69
N ASP A 68 -22.20 80.92 -0.55
CA ASP A 68 -21.34 80.56 0.59
C ASP A 68 -21.83 79.31 1.32
N ASN A 69 -23.15 79.14 1.43
CA ASN A 69 -23.76 77.91 1.98
C ASN A 69 -23.60 76.70 1.03
N LEU A 70 -23.59 76.95 -0.30
CA LEU A 70 -23.22 75.95 -1.30
C LEU A 70 -21.73 75.64 -1.26
N LYS A 71 -20.83 76.63 -1.12
CA LYS A 71 -19.38 76.39 -0.98
C LYS A 71 -19.05 75.57 0.25
N GLU A 72 -19.68 75.87 1.39
CA GLU A 72 -19.50 75.13 2.63
C GLU A 72 -20.04 73.69 2.51
N LYS A 73 -21.25 73.51 1.95
CA LYS A 73 -21.78 72.16 1.63
C LYS A 73 -20.92 71.42 0.61
N THR A 74 -20.36 72.10 -0.38
CA THR A 74 -19.51 71.50 -1.40
C THR A 74 -18.14 71.15 -0.81
N GLN A 75 -17.59 71.95 0.12
CA GLN A 75 -16.39 71.63 0.88
C GLN A 75 -16.62 70.42 1.79
N ILE A 76 -17.73 70.36 2.52
CA ILE A 76 -18.10 69.22 3.37
C ILE A 76 -18.29 67.95 2.52
N VAL A 77 -18.93 68.06 1.35
CA VAL A 77 -19.08 66.93 0.41
C VAL A 77 -17.73 66.55 -0.20
N THR A 78 -16.88 67.51 -0.54
CA THR A 78 -15.53 67.26 -1.11
C THR A 78 -14.61 66.64 -0.07
N GLU A 79 -14.67 67.05 1.20
CA GLU A 79 -13.96 66.42 2.31
C GLU A 79 -14.51 65.05 2.63
N LYS A 80 -15.84 64.85 2.59
CA LYS A 80 -16.43 63.50 2.71
C LYS A 80 -15.99 62.60 1.56
N ILE A 81 -15.95 63.11 0.33
CA ILE A 81 -15.44 62.37 -0.84
C ILE A 81 -13.93 62.14 -0.69
N LYS A 82 -13.13 63.11 -0.23
CA LYS A 82 -11.69 62.93 0.03
C LYS A 82 -11.44 61.91 1.12
N ASN A 83 -12.24 61.90 2.18
CA ASN A 83 -12.16 60.93 3.27
C ASN A 83 -12.65 59.54 2.86
N ILE A 84 -13.68 59.46 2.01
CA ILE A 84 -14.10 58.20 1.41
C ILE A 84 -13.01 57.71 0.45
N THR A 85 -12.42 58.59 -0.36
CA THR A 85 -11.35 58.24 -1.31
C THR A 85 -10.08 57.84 -0.59
N SER A 86 -9.69 58.52 0.51
CA SER A 86 -8.53 58.17 1.33
C SER A 86 -8.78 56.88 2.12
N ARG A 87 -9.98 56.67 2.67
CA ARG A 87 -10.36 55.37 3.28
C ARG A 87 -10.38 54.26 2.25
N THR A 88 -10.90 54.51 1.05
CA THR A 88 -10.93 53.52 -0.03
C THR A 88 -9.51 53.24 -0.53
N LYS A 89 -8.64 54.25 -0.59
CA LYS A 89 -7.22 54.11 -0.95
C LYS A 89 -6.44 53.35 0.12
N ASN A 90 -6.66 53.62 1.41
CA ASN A 90 -6.10 52.87 2.54
C ASN A 90 -6.63 51.44 2.61
N ILE A 91 -7.92 51.21 2.28
CA ILE A 91 -8.50 49.87 2.18
C ILE A 91 -7.90 49.14 0.97
N ILE A 92 -7.70 49.82 -0.16
CA ILE A 92 -7.03 49.26 -1.35
C ILE A 92 -5.56 48.98 -1.07
N GLU A 93 -4.84 49.82 -0.32
CA GLU A 93 -3.46 49.60 0.11
C GLU A 93 -3.36 48.43 1.10
N LYS A 94 -4.25 48.36 2.10
CA LYS A 94 -4.36 47.19 2.99
C LYS A 94 -4.77 45.91 2.25
N ILE A 95 -5.59 46.01 1.21
CA ILE A 95 -5.92 44.89 0.31
C ILE A 95 -4.69 44.52 -0.52
N ARG A 96 -3.89 45.50 -1.00
CA ARG A 96 -2.63 45.33 -1.72
C ARG A 96 -1.54 44.63 -0.91
N GLU A 97 -1.53 44.84 0.40
CA GLU A 97 -0.65 44.17 1.36
C GLU A 97 -1.19 42.82 1.86
N GLY A 98 -2.46 42.50 1.55
CA GLY A 98 -3.13 41.28 2.00
C GLY A 98 -2.75 40.02 1.20
N LYS A 99 -2.89 38.84 1.83
CA LYS A 99 -2.68 37.51 1.22
C LYS A 99 -3.38 37.31 -0.14
N LEU A 100 -4.52 37.99 -0.36
CA LEU A 100 -5.28 37.91 -1.62
C LEU A 100 -4.53 38.56 -2.79
N PHE A 101 -3.81 39.68 -2.57
CA PHE A 101 -3.07 40.37 -3.61
C PHE A 101 -1.72 39.72 -3.91
N SER A 102 -1.07 39.10 -2.92
CA SER A 102 0.12 38.28 -3.16
C SER A 102 -0.22 37.02 -3.95
N LEU A 103 -1.34 36.34 -3.66
CA LEU A 103 -1.87 35.25 -4.47
C LEU A 103 -2.22 35.69 -5.91
N LEU A 104 -2.88 36.83 -6.08
CA LEU A 104 -3.17 37.41 -7.40
C LEU A 104 -1.89 37.81 -8.17
N ARG A 105 -0.86 38.31 -7.47
CA ARG A 105 0.45 38.61 -8.07
C ARG A 105 1.16 37.33 -8.51
N ASN A 106 1.06 36.26 -7.73
CA ASN A 106 1.60 34.94 -8.10
C ASN A 106 0.84 34.34 -9.29
N LEU A 107 -0.49 34.53 -9.39
CA LEU A 107 -1.30 34.15 -10.57
C LEU A 107 -0.93 34.93 -11.83
N ILE A 108 -0.63 36.23 -11.70
CA ILE A 108 -0.14 37.04 -12.82
C ILE A 108 1.29 36.62 -13.21
N ARG A 109 2.13 36.24 -12.24
CA ARG A 109 3.47 35.65 -12.51
C ARG A 109 3.37 34.28 -13.17
N LEU A 110 2.40 33.45 -12.79
CA LEU A 110 2.06 32.19 -13.46
C LEU A 110 1.75 32.41 -14.93
N ARG A 111 1.09 33.52 -15.31
CA ARG A 111 0.86 33.89 -16.71
C ARG A 111 2.14 34.28 -17.48
N ALA A 112 3.14 34.83 -16.80
CA ALA A 112 4.44 35.15 -17.41
C ALA A 112 5.32 33.88 -17.55
N LEU A 113 5.23 32.97 -16.58
CA LEU A 113 5.94 31.68 -16.55
C LEU A 113 5.21 30.56 -17.32
N SER A 114 3.92 30.70 -17.61
CA SER A 114 3.15 29.79 -18.49
C SER A 114 3.62 29.81 -19.95
N SER A 115 4.71 30.55 -20.24
CA SER A 115 5.51 30.44 -21.45
C SER A 115 6.38 29.17 -21.49
N LYS A 116 6.46 28.38 -20.42
CA LYS A 116 7.16 27.08 -20.35
C LYS A 116 6.26 25.98 -19.77
N LEU A 117 5.14 25.68 -20.44
CA LEU A 117 4.36 24.47 -20.16
C LEU A 117 4.89 23.35 -21.06
N SER A 118 5.16 22.20 -20.46
CA SER A 118 5.62 21.02 -21.18
C SER A 118 4.64 19.88 -20.98
N LEU A 119 4.24 19.25 -22.08
CA LEU A 119 3.60 17.95 -22.09
C LEU A 119 4.69 16.90 -22.16
N TYR A 120 4.71 15.99 -21.20
CA TYR A 120 5.54 14.79 -21.24
C TYR A 120 4.68 13.63 -21.73
N THR A 121 5.24 12.80 -22.62
CA THR A 121 4.65 11.56 -23.08
C THR A 121 5.66 10.42 -22.98
N ASN A 122 5.21 9.22 -22.64
CA ASN A 122 5.97 7.99 -22.74
C ASN A 122 5.08 6.94 -23.41
N TYR A 123 5.51 6.43 -24.56
CA TYR A 123 4.83 5.36 -25.30
C TYR A 123 5.81 4.21 -25.54
N ALA A 124 5.52 3.02 -25.01
CA ALA A 124 6.41 1.85 -25.11
C ALA A 124 7.88 2.10 -24.68
N GLY A 125 8.13 3.08 -23.81
CA GLY A 125 9.49 3.49 -23.39
C GLY A 125 10.07 4.68 -24.17
N ASN A 126 9.42 5.14 -25.24
CA ASN A 126 9.81 6.33 -25.99
C ASN A 126 9.31 7.60 -25.26
N GLU A 127 10.24 8.28 -24.58
CA GLU A 127 9.94 9.49 -23.82
C GLU A 127 10.10 10.76 -24.67
N LYS A 128 9.07 11.61 -24.71
CA LYS A 128 9.10 12.90 -25.41
C LYS A 128 8.61 14.04 -24.54
N VAL A 129 9.18 15.22 -24.77
CA VAL A 129 8.78 16.47 -24.12
C VAL A 129 8.36 17.47 -25.20
N SER A 130 7.08 17.77 -25.24
CA SER A 130 6.48 18.67 -26.23
C SER A 130 6.04 20.00 -25.59
N PRO A 131 6.37 21.16 -26.18
CA PRO A 131 5.88 22.44 -25.68
C PRO A 131 4.38 22.56 -25.92
N ILE A 132 3.62 22.97 -24.90
CA ILE A 132 2.19 23.24 -25.00
C ILE A 132 1.87 24.70 -24.68
N ARG A 133 0.83 25.25 -25.29
CA ARG A 133 0.39 26.64 -25.07
C ARG A 133 -1.04 26.68 -24.53
N LEU A 134 -1.30 27.65 -23.65
CA LEU A 134 -2.63 27.84 -23.08
C LEU A 134 -3.67 28.10 -24.19
N GLY A 135 -4.72 27.28 -24.24
CA GLY A 135 -5.84 27.43 -25.16
C GLY A 135 -5.55 27.03 -26.62
N MET A 136 -4.34 26.54 -26.94
CA MET A 136 -4.00 26.03 -28.27
C MET A 136 -3.72 24.52 -28.20
N PRO A 137 -4.33 23.69 -29.05
CA PRO A 137 -4.02 22.28 -29.11
C PRO A 137 -2.62 22.05 -29.71
N THR A 138 -1.87 21.12 -29.14
CA THR A 138 -0.60 20.62 -29.66
C THR A 138 -0.79 19.17 -30.10
N THR A 139 -0.41 18.84 -31.33
CA THR A 139 -0.34 17.45 -31.80
C THR A 139 1.04 16.89 -31.57
N VAL A 140 1.13 15.67 -31.07
CA VAL A 140 2.39 14.99 -30.75
C VAL A 140 2.39 13.66 -31.46
N ASP A 141 3.52 13.41 -32.10
CA ASP A 141 3.96 12.10 -32.58
C ASP A 141 4.70 11.48 -31.40
N VAL A 142 4.28 10.32 -30.89
CA VAL A 142 4.78 9.70 -29.66
C VAL A 142 5.81 8.59 -29.93
N ASP A 143 5.86 8.04 -31.14
CA ASP A 143 6.74 6.92 -31.53
C ASP A 143 7.79 7.24 -32.62
N ASP A 144 7.75 8.46 -33.17
CA ASP A 144 8.62 8.99 -34.23
C ASP A 144 8.40 8.33 -35.60
N ASP A 145 7.20 7.80 -35.86
CA ASP A 145 6.84 7.22 -37.17
C ASP A 145 6.52 8.28 -38.25
N GLY A 146 6.34 9.54 -37.84
CA GLY A 146 6.05 10.70 -38.69
C GLY A 146 4.58 11.13 -38.71
N ASP A 147 3.67 10.28 -38.27
CA ASP A 147 2.24 10.59 -38.13
C ASP A 147 2.00 11.38 -36.83
N LYS A 148 0.74 11.60 -36.47
CA LYS A 148 0.39 12.34 -35.24
C LYS A 148 -0.56 11.46 -34.45
N ASP A 149 -0.15 11.10 -33.25
CA ASP A 149 -0.83 10.06 -32.48
C ASP A 149 -1.76 10.65 -31.45
N ILE A 150 -1.42 11.81 -30.91
CA ILE A 150 -2.25 12.49 -29.91
C ILE A 150 -2.42 13.97 -30.18
N ARG A 151 -3.51 14.53 -29.66
CA ARG A 151 -3.75 15.98 -29.57
C ARG A 151 -4.02 16.36 -28.12
N ALA A 152 -3.12 17.13 -27.53
CA ALA A 152 -3.26 17.64 -26.18
C ALA A 152 -3.70 19.11 -26.19
N SER A 153 -4.65 19.46 -25.33
CA SER A 153 -5.06 20.85 -25.12
C SER A 153 -5.22 21.15 -23.64
N PHE A 154 -4.89 22.39 -23.28
CA PHE A 154 -4.84 22.83 -21.89
C PHE A 154 -5.63 24.12 -21.69
N SER A 155 -6.45 24.17 -20.64
CA SER A 155 -7.30 25.32 -20.31
C SER A 155 -7.24 25.65 -18.82
N ILE A 156 -7.31 26.95 -18.50
CA ILE A 156 -7.36 27.45 -17.13
C ILE A 156 -8.64 28.26 -16.96
N TYR A 157 -9.44 27.97 -15.95
CA TYR A 157 -10.66 28.71 -15.65
C TYR A 157 -10.92 28.79 -14.13
N PRO A 158 -11.39 29.94 -13.62
CA PRO A 158 -11.81 30.06 -12.23
C PRO A 158 -13.19 29.41 -12.03
N SER A 159 -13.46 28.90 -10.83
CA SER A 159 -14.79 28.43 -10.42
C SER A 159 -15.10 28.81 -8.97
N ILE A 160 -16.38 28.74 -8.60
CA ILE A 160 -16.86 28.91 -7.22
C ILE A 160 -17.39 27.56 -6.78
N GLU A 161 -16.69 26.90 -5.85
CA GLU A 161 -17.07 25.56 -5.35
C GLU A 161 -18.21 25.65 -4.33
N LYS A 162 -18.13 26.64 -3.44
CA LYS A 162 -19.16 27.00 -2.45
C LYS A 162 -19.05 28.49 -2.14
N PRO A 163 -20.04 29.12 -1.49
CA PRO A 163 -20.00 30.56 -1.21
C PRO A 163 -18.65 30.99 -0.60
N LEU A 164 -17.97 31.97 -1.22
CA LEU A 164 -16.65 32.49 -0.82
C LEU A 164 -15.47 31.51 -0.92
N VAL A 165 -15.64 30.33 -1.53
CA VAL A 165 -14.55 29.41 -1.85
C VAL A 165 -14.35 29.40 -3.36
N PHE A 166 -13.26 30.04 -3.77
CA PHE A 166 -12.84 30.12 -5.17
C PHE A 166 -11.87 28.98 -5.46
N SER A 167 -11.96 28.40 -6.65
CA SER A 167 -10.99 27.42 -7.17
C SER A 167 -10.37 27.91 -8.47
N PHE A 168 -9.10 27.58 -8.66
CA PHE A 168 -8.39 27.73 -9.93
C PHE A 168 -8.29 26.35 -10.57
N ASN A 169 -9.03 26.16 -11.66
CA ASN A 169 -9.11 24.87 -12.34
C ASN A 169 -8.22 24.89 -13.58
N ILE A 170 -7.49 23.81 -13.75
CA ILE A 170 -6.53 23.60 -14.81
C ILE A 170 -6.85 22.25 -15.43
N ARG A 171 -7.37 22.26 -16.66
CA ARG A 171 -7.83 21.06 -17.35
C ARG A 171 -6.94 20.74 -18.53
N LEU A 172 -6.38 19.54 -18.51
CA LEU A 172 -5.73 18.85 -19.62
C LEU A 172 -6.75 17.95 -20.31
N LYS A 173 -6.85 18.07 -21.63
CA LYS A 173 -7.61 17.17 -22.51
C LYS A 173 -6.62 16.53 -23.48
N ILE A 174 -6.64 15.21 -23.59
CA ILE A 174 -5.82 14.45 -24.54
C ILE A 174 -6.78 13.64 -25.40
N ASP A 175 -6.69 13.84 -26.71
CA ASP A 175 -7.43 13.08 -27.72
C ASP A 175 -6.47 12.14 -28.45
N ARG A 176 -6.81 10.86 -28.57
CA ARG A 176 -6.12 9.90 -29.44
C ARG A 176 -6.48 10.20 -30.89
N LEU A 177 -5.51 10.12 -31.78
CA LEU A 177 -5.66 10.34 -33.22
C LEU A 177 -5.52 9.02 -33.98
N SER A 178 -5.83 9.05 -35.27
CA SER A 178 -5.80 7.85 -36.13
C SER A 178 -4.40 7.31 -36.40
N GLY A 179 -3.34 8.09 -36.13
CA GLY A 179 -1.95 7.65 -36.27
C GLY A 179 -1.47 6.71 -35.15
N PHE A 180 -2.20 6.65 -34.03
CA PHE A 180 -1.78 5.86 -32.87
C PHE A 180 -1.78 4.35 -33.19
N GLU A 181 -0.59 3.76 -33.34
CA GLU A 181 -0.37 2.42 -33.89
C GLU A 181 -1.01 1.30 -33.04
N ASP A 182 -0.57 1.12 -31.80
CA ASP A 182 -1.09 0.10 -30.88
C ASP A 182 -1.80 0.75 -29.68
N ILE A 183 -3.12 0.63 -29.66
CA ILE A 183 -3.98 1.21 -28.62
C ILE A 183 -3.87 0.49 -27.27
N ASN A 184 -3.25 -0.69 -27.21
CA ASN A 184 -3.09 -1.49 -25.99
C ASN A 184 -1.65 -1.48 -25.47
N GLU A 185 -0.75 -0.67 -26.03
CA GLU A 185 0.61 -0.52 -25.53
C GLU A 185 0.69 0.49 -24.38
N PHE A 186 1.73 0.40 -23.54
CA PHE A 186 1.95 1.33 -22.44
C PHE A 186 1.98 2.78 -22.92
N PHE A 187 1.14 3.62 -22.30
CA PHE A 187 1.08 5.05 -22.58
C PHE A 187 0.94 5.88 -21.31
N GLN A 188 1.77 6.90 -21.16
CA GLN A 188 1.67 7.88 -20.08
C GLN A 188 1.77 9.29 -20.65
N ALA A 189 0.89 10.20 -20.18
CA ALA A 189 0.97 11.61 -20.54
C ALA A 189 0.59 12.51 -19.37
N TYR A 190 1.41 13.53 -19.10
CA TYR A 190 1.14 14.53 -18.06
C TYR A 190 1.71 15.90 -18.41
N VAL A 191 1.11 16.94 -17.83
CA VAL A 191 1.63 18.31 -17.91
C VAL A 191 2.41 18.65 -16.65
N GLU A 192 3.57 19.29 -16.81
CA GLU A 192 4.32 19.89 -15.72
C GLU A 192 4.05 21.40 -15.62
N LEU A 193 3.63 21.86 -14.44
CA LEU A 193 3.35 23.25 -14.11
C LEU A 193 4.33 23.77 -13.06
N THR A 194 5.07 24.82 -13.37
CA THR A 194 5.84 25.56 -12.37
C THR A 194 4.94 26.55 -11.63
N PHE A 195 4.76 26.32 -10.34
CA PHE A 195 3.80 27.01 -9.47
C PHE A 195 4.50 27.74 -8.32
N PRO A 196 5.18 28.88 -8.57
CA PRO A 196 5.95 29.57 -7.54
C PRO A 196 5.08 29.95 -6.34
N GLY A 197 5.44 29.43 -5.18
CA GLY A 197 4.88 29.78 -3.88
C GLY A 197 3.47 29.27 -3.63
N LEU A 198 3.15 28.10 -4.17
CA LEU A 198 1.86 27.41 -3.96
C LEU A 198 1.69 26.94 -2.51
N LEU A 199 2.78 26.49 -1.88
CA LEU A 199 2.81 26.05 -0.47
C LEU A 199 3.59 27.02 0.43
N TYR A 200 4.73 27.55 -0.05
CA TYR A 200 5.55 28.52 0.69
C TYR A 200 5.79 29.79 -0.12
N VAL A 201 5.35 30.94 0.40
CA VAL A 201 5.40 32.24 -0.31
C VAL A 201 6.80 32.63 -0.82
N ASN A 202 7.86 32.10 -0.19
CA ASN A 202 9.26 32.39 -0.54
C ASN A 202 9.87 31.39 -1.54
N GLN A 203 9.15 30.34 -1.91
CA GLN A 203 9.62 29.31 -2.81
C GLN A 203 9.28 29.62 -4.27
N THR A 204 10.24 29.45 -5.18
CA THR A 204 10.09 29.86 -6.59
C THR A 204 10.14 28.70 -7.60
N GLY A 205 10.50 27.49 -7.15
CA GLY A 205 10.71 26.33 -8.04
C GLY A 205 9.67 25.22 -7.91
N ASP A 206 8.62 25.37 -7.11
CA ASP A 206 7.60 24.32 -6.97
C ASP A 206 7.05 23.86 -8.33
N LYS A 207 6.98 22.55 -8.55
CA LYS A 207 6.39 21.96 -9.75
C LYS A 207 5.23 21.03 -9.39
N VAL A 208 4.19 21.06 -10.19
CA VAL A 208 3.03 20.17 -10.11
C VAL A 208 2.92 19.42 -11.44
N GLN A 209 2.87 18.11 -11.39
CA GLN A 209 2.64 17.24 -12.55
C GLN A 209 1.26 16.60 -12.40
N PHE A 210 0.48 16.56 -13.47
CA PHE A 210 -0.79 15.83 -13.46
C PHE A 210 -1.15 15.34 -14.87
N GLY A 211 -1.75 14.15 -14.95
CA GLY A 211 -2.01 13.47 -16.20
C GLY A 211 -2.60 12.07 -15.97
N TYR A 212 -2.45 11.19 -16.94
CA TYR A 212 -2.90 9.80 -16.82
C TYR A 212 -1.89 8.82 -17.41
N GLN A 213 -2.10 7.54 -17.10
CA GLN A 213 -1.34 6.40 -17.61
C GLN A 213 -2.32 5.26 -17.94
N SER A 214 -2.08 4.59 -19.06
CA SER A 214 -2.65 3.30 -19.48
C SER A 214 -1.52 2.28 -19.43
N ASP A 215 -1.73 1.17 -18.73
CA ASP A 215 -0.73 0.11 -18.67
C ASP A 215 -0.83 -0.78 -19.92
N LYS A 216 0.24 -1.55 -20.19
CA LYS A 216 0.26 -2.47 -21.32
C LYS A 216 -0.87 -3.51 -21.16
N GLY A 217 -1.71 -3.64 -22.19
CA GLY A 217 -2.91 -4.45 -22.23
C GLY A 217 -4.20 -3.63 -22.11
N ASP A 218 -4.18 -2.46 -21.47
CA ASP A 218 -5.34 -1.57 -21.31
C ASP A 218 -5.48 -0.58 -22.47
N GLU A 219 -6.70 -0.37 -22.97
CA GLU A 219 -6.97 0.56 -24.08
C GLU A 219 -6.64 2.02 -23.73
N VAL A 220 -5.79 2.66 -24.52
CA VAL A 220 -5.55 4.11 -24.48
C VAL A 220 -6.83 4.84 -24.94
N PRO A 221 -7.46 5.63 -24.07
CA PRO A 221 -8.77 6.22 -24.35
C PRO A 221 -8.73 7.21 -25.51
N ASP A 222 -9.75 7.17 -26.38
CA ASP A 222 -9.98 8.16 -27.44
C ASP A 222 -9.96 9.60 -26.94
N THR A 223 -10.47 9.82 -25.73
CA THR A 223 -10.45 11.12 -25.08
C THR A 223 -10.38 10.96 -23.57
N CYS A 224 -9.42 11.62 -22.94
CA CYS A 224 -9.29 11.67 -21.48
C CYS A 224 -9.18 13.12 -21.01
N TYR A 225 -9.81 13.42 -19.86
CA TYR A 225 -9.67 14.70 -19.20
C TYR A 225 -9.10 14.54 -17.80
N VAL A 226 -8.07 15.32 -17.50
CA VAL A 226 -7.50 15.43 -16.16
C VAL A 226 -7.58 16.88 -15.72
N THR A 227 -8.18 17.16 -14.56
CA THR A 227 -8.31 18.52 -14.04
C THR A 227 -7.65 18.64 -12.68
N TYR A 228 -6.67 19.52 -12.56
CA TYR A 228 -6.12 19.96 -11.28
C TYR A 228 -6.85 21.22 -10.80
N LYS A 229 -7.25 21.27 -9.53
CA LYS A 229 -7.92 22.42 -8.91
C LYS A 229 -7.15 22.86 -7.66
N TYR A 230 -6.96 24.16 -7.52
CA TYR A 230 -6.37 24.76 -6.31
C TYR A 230 -7.42 25.58 -5.55
N LEU A 231 -7.65 25.25 -4.27
CA LEU A 231 -8.59 25.90 -3.36
C LEU A 231 -7.82 26.64 -2.26
N PRO A 232 -7.55 27.95 -2.41
CA PRO A 232 -6.76 28.71 -1.43
C PRO A 232 -7.47 29.04 -0.11
N TYR A 233 -8.80 28.88 -0.02
CA TYR A 233 -9.59 29.21 1.18
C TYR A 233 -9.36 30.61 1.78
N ILE A 234 -9.15 31.62 0.94
CA ILE A 234 -8.71 32.97 1.36
C ILE A 234 -9.64 33.63 2.39
N PHE A 235 -10.93 33.28 2.37
CA PHE A 235 -11.96 33.84 3.27
C PHE A 235 -12.29 32.94 4.47
N TYR A 236 -11.60 31.81 4.62
CA TYR A 236 -11.82 30.82 5.68
C TYR A 236 -10.52 30.63 6.48
N LYS A 237 -10.65 30.05 7.69
CA LYS A 237 -9.48 29.62 8.48
C LYS A 237 -8.91 28.28 7.99
N GLU A 238 -9.61 27.62 7.08
CA GLU A 238 -9.16 26.39 6.42
C GLU A 238 -7.86 26.67 5.66
N LYS A 239 -6.92 25.72 5.70
CA LYS A 239 -5.71 25.78 4.90
C LYS A 239 -6.03 25.48 3.43
N PRO A 240 -5.19 25.91 2.48
CA PRO A 240 -5.35 25.55 1.08
C PRO A 240 -5.52 24.04 0.88
N LYS A 241 -6.39 23.66 -0.05
CA LYS A 241 -6.54 22.28 -0.54
C LYS A 241 -6.32 22.22 -2.04
N HIS A 242 -6.03 21.03 -2.51
CA HIS A 242 -5.82 20.69 -3.91
C HIS A 242 -6.82 19.60 -4.28
N LYS A 243 -7.27 19.60 -5.52
CA LYS A 243 -8.05 18.51 -6.09
C LYS A 243 -7.46 18.09 -7.42
N VAL A 244 -7.53 16.79 -7.72
CA VAL A 244 -7.22 16.27 -9.05
C VAL A 244 -8.35 15.34 -9.44
N SER A 245 -8.94 15.56 -10.61
CA SER A 245 -10.03 14.72 -11.11
C SER A 245 -9.67 14.07 -12.43
N LEU A 246 -10.01 12.80 -12.56
CA LEU A 246 -9.91 12.00 -13.79
C LEU A 246 -11.30 11.79 -14.38
N ASN A 247 -11.43 12.03 -15.68
CA ASN A 247 -12.59 11.61 -16.45
C ASN A 247 -12.08 10.77 -17.64
N PRO A 248 -12.24 9.43 -17.57
CA PRO A 248 -11.60 8.50 -18.50
C PRO A 248 -12.25 8.48 -19.90
N GLY A 249 -13.37 9.20 -20.10
CA GLY A 249 -14.01 9.29 -21.41
C GLY A 249 -14.45 7.93 -21.94
N THR A 250 -13.91 7.49 -23.07
CA THR A 250 -14.30 6.22 -23.71
C THR A 250 -13.84 4.97 -22.98
N ALA A 251 -12.83 5.06 -22.12
CA ALA A 251 -12.38 3.96 -21.25
C ALA A 251 -13.28 3.74 -20.02
N THR A 252 -14.29 4.59 -19.80
CA THR A 252 -15.21 4.45 -18.65
C THR A 252 -15.87 3.07 -18.66
N ASP A 253 -15.81 2.37 -17.53
CA ASP A 253 -16.37 1.03 -17.32
C ASP A 253 -15.79 -0.09 -18.22
N LYS A 254 -14.67 0.14 -18.93
CA LYS A 254 -14.08 -0.84 -19.87
C LYS A 254 -12.70 -1.36 -19.45
N ASP A 255 -11.73 -0.46 -19.37
CA ASP A 255 -10.31 -0.75 -19.16
C ASP A 255 -9.80 -0.09 -17.88
N ASN A 256 -8.59 -0.43 -17.46
CA ASN A 256 -7.99 0.24 -16.32
C ASN A 256 -7.36 1.57 -16.75
N LEU A 257 -7.40 2.56 -15.86
CA LEU A 257 -6.72 3.83 -16.11
C LEU A 257 -6.16 4.40 -14.82
N ALA A 258 -4.94 4.90 -14.88
CA ALA A 258 -4.26 5.49 -13.73
C ALA A 258 -4.22 7.02 -13.82
N LEU A 259 -4.62 7.68 -12.73
CA LEU A 259 -4.39 9.11 -12.52
C LEU A 259 -2.95 9.33 -12.04
N VAL A 260 -2.20 10.15 -12.76
CA VAL A 260 -0.85 10.55 -12.37
C VAL A 260 -0.91 11.93 -11.73
N PHE A 261 -0.35 12.07 -10.54
CA PHE A 261 -0.12 13.36 -9.88
C PHE A 261 1.25 13.38 -9.24
N ALA A 262 2.01 14.46 -9.39
CA ALA A 262 3.25 14.63 -8.65
C ALA A 262 3.42 16.08 -8.21
N TYR A 263 4.20 16.26 -7.16
CA TYR A 263 4.68 17.55 -6.73
C TYR A 263 6.16 17.47 -6.44
N SER A 264 6.90 18.51 -6.78
CA SER A 264 8.28 18.66 -6.36
C SER A 264 8.58 20.05 -5.83
N ASN A 265 9.30 20.06 -4.72
CA ASN A 265 9.95 21.20 -4.12
C ASN A 265 11.35 21.29 -4.73
N TYR A 266 11.47 22.11 -5.78
CA TYR A 266 12.72 22.30 -6.49
C TYR A 266 13.33 23.64 -6.08
N ASP A 267 14.62 23.60 -5.76
CA ASP A 267 15.41 24.78 -5.47
C ASP A 267 16.18 25.18 -6.72
N ASN A 268 15.74 26.29 -7.33
CA ASN A 268 16.36 26.84 -8.54
C ASN A 268 17.81 27.31 -8.30
N ALA A 269 18.21 27.59 -7.06
CA ALA A 269 19.54 28.09 -6.74
C ALA A 269 20.59 26.97 -6.64
N THR A 270 20.20 25.79 -6.16
CA THR A 270 21.07 24.62 -6.01
C THR A 270 20.86 23.57 -7.10
N ASP A 271 19.93 23.80 -8.03
CA ASP A 271 19.50 22.86 -9.07
C ASP A 271 19.20 21.46 -8.48
N SER A 272 18.50 21.45 -7.34
CA SER A 272 18.25 20.22 -6.60
C SER A 272 16.81 20.13 -6.10
N TYR A 273 16.32 18.90 -6.03
CA TYR A 273 15.04 18.60 -5.40
C TYR A 273 15.25 18.37 -3.91
N ASN A 274 14.65 19.22 -3.08
CA ASN A 274 14.62 18.96 -1.64
C ASN A 274 13.60 17.84 -1.35
N THR A 275 12.43 17.90 -1.99
CA THR A 275 11.41 16.83 -1.92
C THR A 275 10.68 16.65 -3.24
N ARG A 276 10.34 15.42 -3.61
CA ARG A 276 9.42 15.07 -4.71
C ARG A 276 8.47 13.99 -4.23
N GLY A 277 7.16 14.18 -4.40
CA GLY A 277 6.14 13.15 -4.16
C GLY A 277 5.38 12.87 -5.45
N ARG A 278 5.14 11.60 -5.78
CA ARG A 278 4.40 11.13 -6.95
C ARG A 278 3.33 10.13 -6.50
N TRP A 279 2.15 10.25 -7.10
CA TRP A 279 0.96 9.48 -6.85
C TRP A 279 0.52 8.88 -8.18
N ILE A 280 0.29 7.58 -8.21
CA ILE A 280 -0.33 6.89 -9.32
C ILE A 280 -1.56 6.20 -8.74
N THR A 281 -2.75 6.62 -9.14
CA THR A 281 -4.01 6.04 -8.65
C THR A 281 -4.70 5.32 -9.79
N THR A 282 -4.63 3.99 -9.80
CA THR A 282 -5.23 3.11 -10.80
C THR A 282 -6.66 2.76 -10.42
N PHE A 283 -7.56 2.83 -11.39
CA PHE A 283 -8.96 2.46 -11.26
C PHE A 283 -9.27 1.27 -12.17
N SER A 284 -9.86 0.21 -11.60
CA SER A 284 -10.24 -1.02 -12.30
C SER A 284 -11.71 -1.38 -11.99
N PRO A 285 -12.65 -1.20 -12.95
CA PRO A 285 -12.48 -0.51 -14.24
C PRO A 285 -12.35 1.02 -14.06
N ALA A 286 -11.89 1.72 -15.10
CA ALA A 286 -11.76 3.17 -15.07
C ALA A 286 -13.11 3.86 -14.88
N ILE A 287 -13.14 4.81 -13.94
CA ILE A 287 -14.33 5.59 -13.61
C ILE A 287 -14.00 7.07 -13.43
N LYS A 288 -15.03 7.91 -13.43
CA LYS A 288 -14.85 9.32 -13.06
C LYS A 288 -14.52 9.40 -11.57
N THR A 289 -13.42 10.08 -11.25
CA THR A 289 -12.93 10.22 -9.88
C THR A 289 -12.45 11.65 -9.61
N GLU A 290 -12.63 12.12 -8.39
CA GLU A 290 -12.02 13.32 -7.84
C GLU A 290 -11.28 12.99 -6.54
N ILE A 291 -10.03 13.39 -6.45
CA ILE A 291 -9.17 13.21 -5.30
C ILE A 291 -8.88 14.58 -4.69
N THR A 292 -9.18 14.77 -3.42
CA THR A 292 -8.88 16.00 -2.66
C THR A 292 -7.76 15.74 -1.65
N PHE A 293 -6.76 16.61 -1.61
CA PHE A 293 -5.64 16.51 -0.65
C PHE A 293 -5.20 17.89 -0.13
N GLY A 294 -4.77 17.96 1.13
CA GLY A 294 -4.26 19.20 1.76
C GLY A 294 -4.53 19.28 3.27
N GLY A 295 -4.29 20.44 3.90
CA GLY A 295 -4.72 20.69 5.28
C GLY A 295 -3.67 20.71 6.41
N ALA A 296 -2.38 20.53 6.16
CA ALA A 296 -1.30 20.57 7.17
C ALA A 296 -0.13 21.51 6.80
N ASP A 297 0.73 21.86 7.79
CA ASP A 297 1.84 22.84 7.64
C ASP A 297 3.16 22.22 7.09
N GLU A 298 3.27 20.90 7.05
CA GLU A 298 4.44 20.20 6.51
C GLU A 298 3.98 19.07 5.59
N TYR A 299 4.49 19.11 4.36
CA TYR A 299 4.40 18.16 3.25
C TYR A 299 3.24 17.14 3.26
N PHE A 300 2.23 17.44 2.44
CA PHE A 300 1.18 16.53 1.95
C PHE A 300 0.23 15.94 3.00
N GLY A 301 -0.83 16.72 3.27
CA GLY A 301 -2.19 16.26 3.54
C GLY A 301 -2.42 15.29 4.70
N ARG A 302 -2.89 15.83 5.83
CA ARG A 302 -3.64 15.06 6.85
C ARG A 302 -4.96 14.48 6.33
N GLN A 303 -5.43 14.95 5.18
CA GLN A 303 -6.75 14.66 4.65
C GLN A 303 -6.62 14.29 3.17
N PHE A 304 -7.09 13.09 2.82
CA PHE A 304 -7.16 12.57 1.46
C PHE A 304 -8.57 12.04 1.22
N GLU A 305 -9.33 12.67 0.33
CA GLU A 305 -10.71 12.27 0.06
C GLU A 305 -10.82 11.79 -1.38
N LEU A 306 -11.46 10.64 -1.60
CA LEU A 306 -11.67 10.07 -2.92
C LEU A 306 -13.17 9.94 -3.20
N GLU A 307 -13.64 10.72 -4.16
CA GLU A 307 -15.02 10.66 -4.64
C GLU A 307 -15.03 10.01 -6.02
N SER A 308 -15.74 8.90 -6.14
CA SER A 308 -15.88 8.16 -7.39
C SER A 308 -17.34 8.17 -7.85
N SER A 309 -17.57 7.88 -9.13
CA SER A 309 -18.94 7.85 -9.70
C SER A 309 -19.65 6.51 -9.52
N LYS A 310 -18.92 5.41 -9.31
CA LYS A 310 -19.38 4.03 -9.16
C LYS A 310 -18.33 3.19 -8.42
N PRO A 311 -18.69 2.02 -7.85
CA PRO A 311 -17.75 1.00 -7.37
C PRO A 311 -16.64 0.66 -8.36
N SER A 312 -15.38 0.84 -7.94
CA SER A 312 -14.18 0.37 -8.65
C SER A 312 -13.13 -0.09 -7.63
N LEU A 313 -12.35 -1.11 -8.00
CA LEU A 313 -11.09 -1.40 -7.32
C LEU A 313 -10.16 -0.20 -7.55
N THR A 314 -9.59 0.34 -6.48
CA THR A 314 -8.73 1.52 -6.54
C THR A 314 -7.38 1.21 -5.89
N THR A 315 -6.30 1.37 -6.64
CA THR A 315 -4.93 1.19 -6.14
C THR A 315 -4.21 2.54 -6.18
N ILE A 316 -3.87 3.07 -5.01
CA ILE A 316 -3.10 4.31 -4.85
C ILE A 316 -1.66 3.92 -4.53
N HIS A 317 -0.72 4.21 -5.42
CA HIS A 317 0.71 4.11 -5.17
C HIS A 317 1.31 5.49 -4.95
N TYR A 318 2.12 5.64 -3.91
CA TYR A 318 2.79 6.87 -3.52
C TYR A 318 4.30 6.65 -3.41
N THR A 319 5.05 7.44 -4.17
CA THR A 319 6.51 7.47 -4.18
C THR A 319 6.99 8.84 -3.69
N ARG A 320 7.90 8.89 -2.73
CA ARG A 320 8.51 10.16 -2.27
C ARG A 320 10.03 10.07 -2.25
N TYR A 321 10.67 11.07 -2.84
CA TYR A 321 12.09 11.36 -2.70
C TYR A 321 12.29 12.55 -1.76
N ASN A 322 13.14 12.44 -0.75
CA ASN A 322 13.49 13.54 0.15
C ASN A 322 14.96 13.45 0.54
N ASN A 323 15.76 14.47 0.24
CA ASN A 323 17.18 14.55 0.62
C ASN A 323 17.98 13.24 0.35
N GLY A 324 17.73 12.57 -0.78
CA GLY A 324 18.40 11.32 -1.17
C GLY A 324 17.78 10.03 -0.62
N SER A 325 16.71 10.10 0.19
CA SER A 325 15.92 8.93 0.62
C SER A 325 14.67 8.76 -0.25
N GLU A 326 14.37 7.52 -0.65
CA GLU A 326 13.16 7.13 -1.37
C GLU A 326 12.22 6.34 -0.44
N PHE A 327 10.92 6.60 -0.56
CA PHE A 327 9.87 5.79 0.03
C PHE A 327 8.83 5.45 -1.01
N ASN A 328 8.34 4.21 -0.95
CA ASN A 328 7.20 3.74 -1.74
C ASN A 328 6.17 3.08 -0.81
N GLY A 329 4.90 3.39 -1.01
CA GLY A 329 3.80 2.75 -0.30
C GLY A 329 2.47 3.16 -0.90
N GLY A 330 1.38 2.55 -0.45
CA GLY A 330 0.11 2.72 -1.12
C GLY A 330 -1.06 2.05 -0.42
N LEU A 331 -2.22 2.13 -1.06
CA LEU A 331 -3.47 1.52 -0.60
C LEU A 331 -4.17 0.83 -1.76
N VAL A 332 -4.78 -0.31 -1.49
CA VAL A 332 -5.73 -0.97 -2.38
C VAL A 332 -7.09 -0.94 -1.70
N ILE A 333 -8.13 -0.55 -2.43
CA ILE A 333 -9.46 -0.41 -1.88
C ILE A 333 -10.47 -1.07 -2.82
N ASP A 334 -11.19 -2.09 -2.32
CA ASP A 334 -12.16 -2.85 -3.12
C ASP A 334 -13.53 -2.14 -3.22
N LYS A 335 -14.09 -2.09 -4.45
CA LYS A 335 -15.47 -1.66 -4.77
C LYS A 335 -15.94 -0.31 -4.15
N ILE A 336 -15.21 0.79 -4.36
CA ILE A 336 -15.61 2.13 -3.86
C ILE A 336 -16.66 2.82 -4.74
N SER A 337 -17.87 3.11 -4.24
CA SER A 337 -18.85 4.03 -4.87
C SER A 337 -18.72 5.49 -4.43
N SER A 338 -18.36 5.74 -3.16
CA SER A 338 -18.03 7.05 -2.60
C SER A 338 -17.32 6.83 -1.26
N PHE A 339 -16.13 7.39 -1.06
CA PHE A 339 -15.31 7.02 0.09
C PHE A 339 -14.48 8.19 0.61
N SER A 340 -14.92 8.76 1.73
CA SER A 340 -14.11 9.73 2.46
C SER A 340 -13.37 9.01 3.56
N PHE A 341 -12.04 9.11 3.54
CA PHE A 341 -11.21 8.76 4.66
C PHE A 341 -10.33 9.93 5.08
N GLU A 342 -10.05 10.05 6.37
CA GLU A 342 -8.93 10.90 6.80
C GLU A 342 -7.70 10.00 6.84
N MET A 343 -6.69 10.35 6.04
CA MET A 343 -5.39 9.72 6.13
C MET A 343 -4.35 10.71 6.60
N GLU A 344 -3.99 10.62 7.88
CA GLU A 344 -2.77 11.27 8.34
C GLU A 344 -1.60 10.36 7.99
N ILE A 345 -1.01 10.57 6.82
CA ILE A 345 0.30 10.03 6.52
C ILE A 345 1.30 10.98 7.19
N THR A 346 1.86 10.59 8.33
CA THR A 346 3.10 11.16 8.86
C THR A 346 4.19 10.11 8.72
N PRO A 347 4.63 9.84 7.48
CA PRO A 347 5.42 8.65 7.22
C PRO A 347 6.87 8.78 7.71
N PHE A 348 7.35 9.99 8.09
CA PHE A 348 8.76 10.18 8.41
C PHE A 348 9.03 11.14 9.57
N LYS A 349 9.38 10.58 10.72
CA LYS A 349 10.41 11.13 11.62
C LYS A 349 11.57 10.12 11.66
N LYS A 350 12.78 10.58 11.97
CA LYS A 350 13.88 9.65 12.32
C LYS A 350 13.39 8.80 13.50
N GLY A 351 13.26 7.48 13.30
CA GLY A 351 12.65 6.55 14.26
C GLY A 351 11.20 6.13 13.97
N GLY A 352 10.64 6.38 12.78
CA GLY A 352 9.38 5.76 12.34
C GLY A 352 8.36 6.66 11.64
N GLY A 353 7.27 6.05 11.17
CA GLY A 353 6.13 6.66 10.48
C GLY A 353 4.78 6.24 11.08
N ARG A 354 3.71 6.93 10.70
CA ARG A 354 2.32 6.61 11.07
C ARG A 354 1.38 6.88 9.90
N ILE A 355 0.38 6.01 9.76
CA ILE A 355 -0.82 6.15 8.97
C ILE A 355 -2.01 5.99 9.91
N GLU A 356 -2.85 7.01 10.01
CA GLU A 356 -4.16 6.88 10.61
C GLU A 356 -5.20 6.91 9.51
N TYR A 357 -6.08 5.93 9.49
CA TYR A 357 -7.19 5.76 8.58
C TYR A 357 -8.50 5.88 9.36
N ILE A 358 -9.38 6.77 8.93
CA ILE A 358 -10.73 6.94 9.50
C ILE A 358 -11.74 6.91 8.35
N ARG A 359 -12.59 5.89 8.29
CA ARG A 359 -13.69 5.75 7.32
C ARG A 359 -14.91 6.53 7.80
N ASN A 360 -15.35 7.48 6.98
CA ASN A 360 -16.55 8.27 7.28
C ASN A 360 -17.86 7.59 6.81
N THR A 361 -17.78 6.44 6.15
CA THR A 361 -18.93 5.69 5.61
C THR A 361 -19.22 4.41 6.40
N SER A 362 -20.49 3.99 6.39
CA SER A 362 -20.94 2.74 7.01
C SER A 362 -20.67 1.51 6.14
N ASP A 363 -20.50 1.70 4.83
CA ASP A 363 -20.40 0.59 3.88
C ASP A 363 -19.15 -0.26 4.14
N PRO A 364 -19.27 -1.59 4.16
CA PRO A 364 -18.12 -2.47 4.28
C PRO A 364 -17.28 -2.34 3.02
N VAL A 365 -16.04 -1.88 3.19
CA VAL A 365 -15.04 -1.72 2.13
C VAL A 365 -13.79 -2.40 2.62
N ASP A 366 -13.28 -3.34 1.83
CA ASP A 366 -12.01 -3.99 2.10
C ASP A 366 -10.89 -3.06 1.64
N VAL A 367 -10.15 -2.52 2.61
CA VAL A 367 -8.96 -1.70 2.36
C VAL A 367 -7.75 -2.53 2.75
N THR A 368 -6.76 -2.55 1.86
CA THR A 368 -5.42 -3.05 2.16
C THR A 368 -4.39 -1.95 2.07
N LEU A 369 -3.76 -1.60 3.19
CA LEU A 369 -2.63 -0.67 3.24
C LEU A 369 -1.33 -1.40 2.86
N PHE A 370 -0.37 -0.76 2.20
CA PHE A 370 0.99 -1.29 2.05
C PHE A 370 2.13 -0.27 2.03
N PHE A 371 3.33 -0.77 2.29
CA PHE A 371 4.57 -0.04 2.04
C PHE A 371 5.70 -0.98 1.66
N GLU A 372 6.59 -0.47 0.81
CA GLU A 372 7.77 -1.15 0.30
C GLU A 372 8.96 -0.85 1.24
N LYS A 373 9.46 -1.88 1.93
CA LYS A 373 10.61 -1.74 2.85
C LYS A 373 11.96 -1.89 2.11
N THR A 374 11.96 -2.62 1.00
CA THR A 374 13.03 -2.90 0.04
C THR A 374 12.37 -3.29 -1.29
N LYS A 375 13.13 -3.42 -2.39
CA LYS A 375 12.60 -3.73 -3.74
C LYS A 375 11.59 -4.90 -3.85
N ASN A 376 11.44 -5.75 -2.82
CA ASN A 376 10.71 -7.01 -2.86
C ASN A 376 9.85 -7.33 -1.60
N ALA A 377 9.51 -6.36 -0.72
CA ALA A 377 8.75 -6.69 0.50
C ALA A 377 7.67 -5.66 0.85
N TYR A 378 6.42 -6.15 0.95
CA TYR A 378 5.20 -5.39 1.20
C TYR A 378 4.58 -5.80 2.53
N ILE A 379 4.45 -4.86 3.46
CA ILE A 379 3.59 -5.03 4.63
C ILE A 379 2.15 -4.76 4.22
N TYR A 380 1.18 -5.51 4.75
CA TYR A 380 -0.23 -5.29 4.47
C TYR A 380 -1.17 -5.54 5.65
N VAL A 381 -2.35 -4.91 5.62
CA VAL A 381 -3.44 -5.08 6.59
C VAL A 381 -4.74 -5.33 5.82
N ASP A 382 -5.35 -6.51 5.91
CA ASP A 382 -6.60 -6.89 5.23
C ASP A 382 -7.83 -6.70 6.14
N GLY A 383 -8.95 -6.26 5.56
CA GLY A 383 -10.21 -6.04 6.26
C GLY A 383 -10.13 -4.93 7.31
N ILE A 384 -9.61 -3.75 6.94
CA ILE A 384 -9.40 -2.61 7.84
C ILE A 384 -10.76 -2.09 8.39
N PRO A 385 -10.94 -2.04 9.73
CA PRO A 385 -12.13 -1.47 10.38
C PRO A 385 -12.30 0.03 10.16
N GLN A 386 -13.42 0.62 10.61
CA GLN A 386 -13.70 2.05 10.37
C GLN A 386 -12.61 3.01 10.89
N HIS A 387 -11.85 2.62 11.91
CA HIS A 387 -10.75 3.43 12.43
C HIS A 387 -9.55 2.54 12.71
N VAL A 388 -8.44 2.80 12.03
CA VAL A 388 -7.17 2.12 12.24
C VAL A 388 -6.05 3.11 12.28
N LYS A 389 -5.15 2.92 13.23
CA LYS A 389 -3.86 3.61 13.30
C LYS A 389 -2.77 2.56 13.18
N LEU A 390 -1.95 2.68 12.16
CA LEU A 390 -0.73 1.89 11.96
C LEU A 390 0.48 2.81 12.13
N SER A 391 1.42 2.43 13.00
CA SER A 391 2.69 3.12 13.20
C SER A 391 3.82 2.12 12.96
N TRP A 392 4.96 2.56 12.43
CA TRP A 392 6.04 1.63 12.09
C TRP A 392 7.43 2.24 12.21
N ILE A 393 8.43 1.39 12.41
CA ILE A 393 9.86 1.73 12.28
C ILE A 393 10.43 0.89 11.12
N PRO A 394 10.76 1.51 9.96
CA PRO A 394 11.15 0.77 8.77
C PRO A 394 12.65 0.44 8.75
N GLU A 395 13.18 -0.19 9.81
CA GLU A 395 14.60 -0.59 9.89
C GLU A 395 14.75 -2.10 9.81
N LYS A 396 15.95 -2.64 9.55
CA LYS A 396 16.18 -4.11 9.45
C LYS A 396 15.60 -4.86 10.67
N ASP A 397 15.78 -4.27 11.85
CA ASP A 397 15.03 -4.55 13.06
C ASP A 397 13.86 -3.55 13.12
N GLY A 398 12.71 -3.96 12.57
CA GLY A 398 11.55 -3.07 12.42
C GLY A 398 10.43 -3.43 13.37
N GLU A 399 9.54 -2.47 13.63
CA GLU A 399 8.32 -2.69 14.39
C GLU A 399 7.11 -2.09 13.67
N ILE A 400 5.93 -2.68 13.88
CA ILE A 400 4.62 -2.16 13.50
C ILE A 400 3.74 -2.23 14.73
N GLU A 401 3.14 -1.09 15.09
CA GLU A 401 2.03 -1.02 16.02
C GLU A 401 0.73 -0.79 15.24
N ILE A 402 -0.27 -1.62 15.49
CA ILE A 402 -1.63 -1.43 14.99
C ILE A 402 -2.57 -1.22 16.15
N ASN A 403 -3.36 -0.16 16.08
CA ASN A 403 -4.49 0.11 16.96
C ASN A 403 -5.76 0.29 16.12
N THR A 404 -6.76 -0.54 16.38
CA THR A 404 -8.02 -0.59 15.64
C THR A 404 -9.21 -0.21 16.53
N PHE A 405 -8.95 0.45 17.66
CA PHE A 405 -9.96 1.07 18.52
C PHE A 405 -11.12 0.12 18.86
N ASN A 406 -10.80 -1.11 19.26
CA ASN A 406 -11.72 -2.19 19.65
C ASN A 406 -12.44 -2.92 18.50
N GLN A 407 -11.98 -2.79 17.26
CA GLN A 407 -12.50 -3.58 16.12
C GLN A 407 -11.47 -4.62 15.68
N ARG A 408 -11.91 -5.87 15.43
CA ARG A 408 -10.99 -6.93 14.98
C ARG A 408 -10.54 -6.69 13.55
N VAL A 409 -9.28 -7.01 13.27
CA VAL A 409 -8.73 -7.05 11.91
C VAL A 409 -8.64 -8.49 11.45
N LYS A 410 -8.98 -8.72 10.19
CA LYS A 410 -8.98 -10.06 9.60
C LYS A 410 -7.56 -10.63 9.53
N GLU A 411 -6.64 -9.88 8.93
CA GLU A 411 -5.27 -10.34 8.69
C GLU A 411 -4.28 -9.16 8.64
N ILE A 412 -3.08 -9.32 9.20
CA ILE A 412 -1.92 -8.46 8.93
C ILE A 412 -0.78 -9.35 8.50
N GLY A 413 0.01 -8.93 7.53
CA GLY A 413 1.20 -9.68 7.20
C GLY A 413 2.23 -8.89 6.43
N ILE A 414 3.23 -9.63 5.98
CA ILE A 414 4.28 -9.18 5.09
C ILE A 414 4.38 -10.21 3.98
N ARG A 415 4.51 -9.75 2.74
CA ARG A 415 4.60 -10.60 1.56
C ARG A 415 5.53 -10.03 0.49
N ASP A 416 5.91 -10.84 -0.49
CA ASP A 416 6.85 -10.44 -1.54
C ASP A 416 6.22 -9.76 -2.76
N THR A 417 4.89 -9.69 -2.83
CA THR A 417 4.12 -9.04 -3.92
C THR A 417 3.20 -7.90 -3.42
N PRO A 418 2.90 -6.88 -4.24
CA PRO A 418 2.00 -5.79 -3.85
C PRO A 418 0.59 -6.30 -3.56
N PRO A 419 -0.14 -5.79 -2.56
CA PRO A 419 -1.56 -6.13 -2.31
C PRO A 419 -2.43 -6.09 -3.57
N GLY A 420 -3.42 -6.99 -3.65
CA GLY A 420 -4.27 -7.15 -4.84
C GLY A 420 -3.75 -8.19 -5.84
N ASP A 421 -2.45 -8.51 -5.82
CA ASP A 421 -1.92 -9.68 -6.51
C ASP A 421 -2.24 -10.96 -5.71
N ALA A 422 -2.87 -11.94 -6.37
CA ALA A 422 -3.17 -13.25 -5.79
C ALA A 422 -1.94 -14.15 -5.71
N SER A 423 -0.90 -13.85 -6.48
CA SER A 423 0.36 -14.57 -6.50
C SER A 423 1.37 -13.98 -5.52
N TYR A 424 2.07 -14.84 -4.80
CA TYR A 424 3.16 -14.51 -3.88
C TYR A 424 4.07 -15.74 -3.75
N ASN A 425 5.36 -15.55 -3.55
CA ASN A 425 6.27 -16.64 -3.17
C ASN A 425 6.48 -16.69 -1.66
N ALA A 426 6.29 -15.59 -0.92
CA ALA A 426 6.42 -15.61 0.52
C ALA A 426 5.39 -14.70 1.17
N LYS A 427 4.71 -15.19 2.20
CA LYS A 427 3.68 -14.49 2.96
C LYS A 427 3.72 -14.95 4.41
N GLY A 428 4.18 -14.07 5.31
CA GLY A 428 4.05 -14.26 6.76
C GLY A 428 2.91 -13.39 7.27
N TYR A 429 1.98 -13.94 8.06
CA TYR A 429 0.80 -13.19 8.48
C TYR A 429 0.20 -13.68 9.79
N ILE A 430 -0.60 -12.83 10.40
CA ILE A 430 -1.39 -13.11 11.59
C ILE A 430 -2.86 -12.92 11.25
N ARG A 431 -3.75 -13.78 11.76
CA ARG A 431 -5.20 -13.63 11.67
C ARG A 431 -5.85 -13.41 13.03
N ASN A 432 -7.09 -12.94 12.97
CA ASN A 432 -7.95 -12.70 14.13
C ASN A 432 -7.32 -11.70 15.11
N LEU A 433 -6.71 -10.64 14.57
CA LEU A 433 -5.98 -9.70 15.41
C LEU A 433 -6.93 -8.96 16.34
N PRO A 434 -6.56 -8.87 17.62
CA PRO A 434 -7.24 -8.05 18.58
C PRO A 434 -7.07 -6.55 18.29
N ALA A 435 -7.73 -5.73 19.11
CA ALA A 435 -7.78 -4.28 18.97
C ALA A 435 -6.42 -3.56 18.93
N LEU A 436 -5.36 -4.21 19.46
CA LEU A 436 -4.02 -3.68 19.56
C LEU A 436 -3.00 -4.81 19.34
N ALA A 437 -2.08 -4.64 18.41
CA ALA A 437 -1.02 -5.60 18.10
C ALA A 437 0.32 -4.90 17.84
N PHE A 438 1.42 -5.57 18.20
CA PHE A 438 2.79 -5.06 18.09
C PHE A 438 3.67 -6.11 17.41
N LEU A 439 3.96 -5.93 16.12
CA LEU A 439 4.77 -6.88 15.36
C LEU A 439 6.19 -6.38 15.23
N ASN A 440 7.16 -7.17 15.67
CA ASN A 440 8.59 -6.86 15.53
C ASN A 440 9.25 -7.86 14.57
N TRP A 441 10.23 -7.45 13.77
CA TRP A 441 10.84 -8.40 12.85
C TRP A 441 12.29 -8.10 12.49
N ASN A 442 13.02 -9.16 12.18
CA ASN A 442 14.35 -9.13 11.57
C ASN A 442 14.35 -10.02 10.32
N TRP A 443 14.14 -9.41 9.16
CA TRP A 443 13.95 -10.12 7.90
C TRP A 443 15.25 -10.24 7.10
N ASN A 444 15.65 -11.48 6.82
CA ASN A 444 16.60 -11.83 5.77
C ASN A 444 16.11 -13.13 5.10
N LEU A 445 16.04 -13.15 3.76
CA LEU A 445 15.47 -14.25 2.98
C LEU A 445 16.34 -15.52 2.96
N GLN A 446 17.64 -15.42 3.27
CA GLN A 446 18.50 -16.61 3.38
C GLN A 446 18.33 -17.32 4.73
N ASN A 447 18.44 -16.56 5.82
CA ASN A 447 18.20 -17.00 7.20
C ASN A 447 17.34 -15.93 7.86
N GLY A 448 16.19 -16.30 8.42
CA GLY A 448 15.22 -15.32 8.91
C GLY A 448 14.69 -15.63 10.29
N LYS A 449 14.17 -14.59 10.94
CA LYS A 449 13.50 -14.67 12.24
C LYS A 449 12.31 -13.72 12.25
N VAL A 450 11.18 -14.18 12.75
CA VAL A 450 9.98 -13.35 12.97
C VAL A 450 9.65 -13.34 14.44
N ASP A 451 9.54 -12.15 15.03
CA ASP A 451 9.22 -11.91 16.44
C ASP A 451 7.77 -11.41 16.57
N LEU A 452 6.84 -12.31 16.90
CA LEU A 452 5.44 -11.95 17.00
C LEU A 452 5.11 -11.59 18.45
N TYR A 453 4.55 -10.40 18.67
CA TYR A 453 4.04 -9.99 19.96
C TYR A 453 2.59 -9.49 19.85
N CYS A 454 1.74 -9.98 20.74
CA CYS A 454 0.34 -9.62 20.80
C CYS A 454 -0.16 -9.73 22.23
N ASN A 455 -0.72 -8.65 22.76
CA ASN A 455 -1.13 -8.56 24.15
C ASN A 455 -2.52 -9.14 24.44
N GLN A 456 -3.26 -9.61 23.44
CA GLN A 456 -4.59 -10.19 23.67
C GLN A 456 -4.69 -11.60 23.04
N SER A 457 -5.61 -12.39 23.57
CA SER A 457 -5.83 -13.80 23.27
C SER A 457 -6.57 -14.06 21.94
N GLY A 458 -6.45 -15.30 21.45
CA GLY A 458 -7.27 -15.83 20.35
C GLY A 458 -6.73 -15.52 18.94
N MET A 459 -5.41 -15.46 18.83
CA MET A 459 -4.70 -15.10 17.60
C MET A 459 -4.07 -16.33 16.96
N SER A 460 -3.95 -16.31 15.63
CA SER A 460 -3.28 -17.36 14.87
C SER A 460 -2.20 -16.73 13.99
N ALA A 461 -1.02 -17.33 13.92
CA ALA A 461 0.06 -16.88 13.06
C ALA A 461 0.35 -17.92 11.97
N PHE A 462 0.80 -17.44 10.83
CA PHE A 462 0.97 -18.23 9.62
C PHE A 462 2.23 -17.80 8.87
N ILE A 463 2.90 -18.78 8.26
CA ILE A 463 4.00 -18.57 7.33
C ILE A 463 3.70 -19.44 6.11
N ASP A 464 3.52 -18.82 4.96
CA ASP A 464 3.25 -19.50 3.70
C ASP A 464 4.32 -19.09 2.69
N ILE A 465 5.18 -20.02 2.33
CA ILE A 465 6.26 -19.81 1.36
C ILE A 465 6.05 -20.77 0.21
N LYS A 466 5.81 -20.25 -0.98
CA LYS A 466 5.76 -21.01 -2.22
C LYS A 466 7.11 -20.95 -2.90
N ASN A 467 7.49 -22.05 -3.53
CA ASN A 467 8.72 -22.14 -4.31
C ASN A 467 10.00 -21.71 -3.52
N LEU A 468 10.11 -22.10 -2.24
CA LEU A 468 11.18 -21.70 -1.31
C LEU A 468 12.61 -21.88 -1.88
N LEU A 469 12.80 -22.86 -2.76
CA LEU A 469 14.09 -23.23 -3.32
C LEU A 469 14.20 -22.99 -4.85
N GLU A 470 13.26 -22.27 -5.47
CA GLU A 470 13.13 -22.20 -6.94
C GLU A 470 12.91 -23.57 -7.61
N THR A 471 12.70 -24.62 -6.81
CA THR A 471 12.49 -25.98 -7.27
C THR A 471 11.01 -26.34 -7.39
N GLY A 472 10.10 -25.55 -6.81
CA GLY A 472 8.67 -25.81 -6.66
C GLY A 472 8.25 -26.19 -5.23
N THR A 473 9.15 -26.13 -4.24
CA THR A 473 8.87 -26.51 -2.85
C THR A 473 7.99 -25.48 -2.13
N SER A 474 6.88 -25.87 -1.49
CA SER A 474 6.04 -25.01 -0.64
C SER A 474 6.16 -25.34 0.84
N VAL A 475 6.01 -24.35 1.72
CA VAL A 475 6.01 -24.48 3.18
C VAL A 475 4.80 -23.71 3.74
N LEU A 476 3.98 -24.35 4.55
CA LEU A 476 2.91 -23.73 5.33
C LEU A 476 3.12 -24.06 6.81
N GLY A 477 3.48 -23.05 7.61
CA GLY A 477 3.53 -23.14 9.07
C GLY A 477 2.33 -22.42 9.69
N GLU A 478 1.65 -23.08 10.62
CA GLU A 478 0.49 -22.54 11.33
C GLU A 478 0.71 -22.64 12.84
N PHE A 479 0.41 -21.55 13.55
CA PHE A 479 0.60 -21.43 14.99
C PHE A 479 -0.68 -20.92 15.63
N TYR A 480 -1.19 -21.68 16.60
CA TYR A 480 -2.43 -21.36 17.29
C TYR A 480 -2.17 -21.20 18.78
N THR A 481 -2.68 -20.12 19.37
CA THR A 481 -2.70 -19.92 20.82
C THR A 481 -4.00 -19.24 21.25
N ASN A 482 -4.46 -19.59 22.45
CA ASN A 482 -5.60 -18.96 23.10
C ASN A 482 -5.18 -17.88 24.12
N GLU A 483 -3.88 -17.57 24.23
CA GLU A 483 -3.34 -16.58 25.16
C GLU A 483 -2.62 -15.44 24.43
N ASN A 484 -2.01 -14.51 25.19
CA ASN A 484 -1.17 -13.48 24.60
C ASN A 484 0.08 -14.11 23.98
N LEU A 485 0.39 -13.74 22.74
CA LEU A 485 1.50 -14.34 22.01
C LEU A 485 2.76 -13.48 22.13
N ASN A 486 3.88 -14.10 22.49
CA ASN A 486 5.21 -13.53 22.38
C ASN A 486 6.16 -14.64 21.93
N MET A 487 6.28 -14.83 20.61
CA MET A 487 7.03 -15.93 20.03
C MET A 487 8.10 -15.48 19.04
N SER A 488 9.12 -16.31 18.88
CA SER A 488 10.10 -16.18 17.81
C SER A 488 10.12 -17.43 16.95
N PHE A 489 9.75 -17.31 15.68
CA PHE A 489 9.98 -18.36 14.69
C PHE A 489 11.25 -18.06 13.89
N TYR A 490 11.97 -19.09 13.45
CA TYR A 490 13.14 -18.93 12.59
C TYR A 490 13.26 -20.06 11.56
N TRP A 491 14.02 -19.78 10.49
CA TRP A 491 14.39 -20.76 9.48
C TRP A 491 15.84 -20.53 9.02
N ASP A 492 16.49 -21.62 8.62
CA ASP A 492 17.82 -21.62 8.00
C ASP A 492 17.81 -22.52 6.76
N ARG A 493 18.01 -21.91 5.59
CA ARG A 493 17.98 -22.64 4.31
C ARG A 493 19.22 -23.53 4.12
N SER A 494 20.35 -23.16 4.71
CA SER A 494 21.62 -23.89 4.59
C SER A 494 21.59 -25.18 5.42
N GLU A 495 21.00 -25.11 6.60
CA GLU A 495 20.84 -26.24 7.53
C GLU A 495 19.57 -27.07 7.24
N ARG A 496 18.69 -26.62 6.34
CA ARG A 496 17.36 -27.20 6.09
C ARG A 496 16.55 -27.33 7.37
N SER A 497 16.55 -26.25 8.15
CA SER A 497 15.97 -26.24 9.48
C SER A 497 14.97 -25.11 9.69
N PHE A 498 14.05 -25.36 10.60
CA PHE A 498 13.06 -24.40 11.07
C PHE A 498 12.75 -24.68 12.54
N GLY A 499 12.30 -23.67 13.25
CA GLY A 499 12.13 -23.83 14.69
C GLY A 499 11.54 -22.65 15.42
N ILE A 500 11.36 -22.86 16.73
CA ILE A 500 10.84 -21.87 17.67
C ILE A 500 11.96 -21.53 18.64
N LYS A 501 12.35 -20.25 18.68
CA LYS A 501 13.41 -19.76 19.58
C LYS A 501 12.89 -19.49 20.99
N ARG A 502 11.64 -19.03 21.09
CA ARG A 502 10.95 -18.71 22.35
C ARG A 502 9.46 -18.66 22.12
N THR A 503 8.72 -18.94 23.18
CA THR A 503 7.31 -18.64 23.36
C THR A 503 7.10 -18.25 24.83
N ASN A 504 6.02 -17.55 25.14
CA ASN A 504 5.56 -17.25 26.50
C ASN A 504 4.30 -18.02 26.88
N THR A 505 3.79 -18.85 25.99
CA THR A 505 2.52 -19.59 26.13
C THR A 505 2.63 -20.94 25.43
N ASP A 506 1.70 -21.84 25.75
CA ASP A 506 1.54 -23.09 25.05
C ASP A 506 1.04 -22.82 23.61
N ILE A 507 1.62 -23.52 22.64
CA ILE A 507 1.35 -23.32 21.22
C ILE A 507 0.97 -24.66 20.60
N SER A 508 -0.10 -24.68 19.80
CA SER A 508 -0.30 -25.73 18.80
C SER A 508 0.37 -25.32 17.51
N PHE A 509 1.27 -26.15 17.00
CA PHE A 509 2.07 -25.89 15.81
C PHE A 509 1.78 -26.96 14.76
N SER A 510 1.53 -26.53 13.52
CA SER A 510 1.45 -27.38 12.34
C SER A 510 2.41 -26.86 11.27
N LEU A 511 3.01 -27.77 10.52
CA LEU A 511 3.90 -27.47 9.42
C LEU A 511 3.72 -28.48 8.30
N ASP A 512 3.45 -27.96 7.11
CA ASP A 512 3.41 -28.70 5.87
C ASP A 512 4.52 -28.23 4.94
N VAL A 513 5.33 -29.15 4.44
CA VAL A 513 6.38 -28.90 3.44
C VAL A 513 6.13 -29.81 2.25
N ASN A 514 5.81 -29.26 1.08
CA ASN A 514 5.63 -30.03 -0.14
C ASN A 514 6.80 -29.77 -1.08
N GLY A 515 7.57 -30.80 -1.41
CA GLY A 515 8.62 -30.78 -2.42
C GLY A 515 8.05 -30.90 -3.84
N SER A 516 8.79 -30.37 -4.81
CA SER A 516 8.37 -30.35 -6.22
C SER A 516 8.41 -31.67 -6.95
N ASN A 517 9.18 -32.62 -6.44
CA ASN A 517 9.19 -34.00 -6.87
C ASN A 517 7.93 -34.77 -6.43
N GLY A 518 7.04 -34.16 -5.64
CA GLY A 518 5.83 -34.76 -5.07
C GLY A 518 6.00 -35.27 -3.63
N SER A 519 7.19 -35.15 -3.02
CA SER A 519 7.36 -35.49 -1.60
C SER A 519 6.65 -34.49 -0.71
N SER A 520 6.14 -34.92 0.45
CA SER A 520 5.59 -34.00 1.44
C SER A 520 6.01 -34.39 2.85
N PHE A 521 6.16 -33.40 3.71
CA PHE A 521 6.40 -33.57 5.14
C PHE A 521 5.35 -32.79 5.90
N HIS A 522 4.58 -33.48 6.72
CA HIS A 522 3.64 -32.90 7.67
C HIS A 522 4.19 -33.08 9.08
N PHE A 523 4.10 -32.05 9.90
CA PHE A 523 4.42 -32.10 11.32
C PHE A 523 3.34 -31.33 12.08
N SER A 524 2.79 -31.93 13.12
CA SER A 524 1.93 -31.23 14.07
C SER A 524 2.25 -31.63 15.50
N ALA A 525 2.19 -30.68 16.42
CA ALA A 525 2.41 -30.94 17.83
C ALA A 525 1.88 -29.81 18.73
N GLY A 526 1.59 -30.14 19.97
CA GLY A 526 1.44 -29.18 21.06
C GLY A 526 2.76 -28.95 21.77
N ILE A 527 3.18 -27.69 21.92
CA ILE A 527 4.43 -27.29 22.56
C ILE A 527 4.11 -26.52 23.83
N LYS A 528 4.59 -26.99 24.98
CA LYS A 528 4.43 -26.25 26.24
C LYS A 528 5.39 -25.09 26.32
N ASN A 529 5.02 -24.09 27.12
CA ASN A 529 5.87 -22.97 27.52
C ASN A 529 6.97 -23.39 28.52
N THR A 530 7.77 -24.38 28.14
CA THR A 530 8.95 -24.85 28.86
C THR A 530 10.23 -24.64 28.05
N ILE A 531 10.10 -24.06 26.85
CA ILE A 531 11.24 -23.77 25.96
C ILE A 531 12.29 -22.93 26.68
N ASN A 532 13.46 -23.53 26.85
CA ASN A 532 14.69 -22.83 27.20
C ASN A 532 15.73 -23.20 26.14
N GLY A 533 16.10 -22.26 25.28
CA GLY A 533 16.86 -22.53 24.05
C GLY A 533 15.97 -22.88 22.85
N PRO A 534 16.50 -22.81 21.61
CA PRO A 534 15.68 -23.04 20.42
C PRO A 534 15.22 -24.49 20.32
N PHE A 535 13.95 -24.71 19.97
CA PHE A 535 13.49 -25.97 19.41
C PHE A 535 13.69 -25.94 17.91
N GLU A 536 14.45 -26.89 17.38
CA GLU A 536 14.80 -26.99 15.97
C GLU A 536 14.38 -28.34 15.39
N ILE A 537 13.81 -28.30 14.19
CA ILE A 537 13.53 -29.47 13.36
C ILE A 537 14.47 -29.38 12.16
N LYS A 538 15.29 -30.41 11.95
CA LYS A 538 16.22 -30.53 10.81
C LYS A 538 15.79 -31.68 9.91
N LEU A 539 15.67 -31.39 8.62
CA LEU A 539 15.39 -32.40 7.60
C LEU A 539 16.71 -32.80 6.91
N GLY A 540 17.10 -34.06 7.08
CA GLY A 540 18.35 -34.60 6.56
C GLY A 540 18.30 -34.95 5.07
N LYS A 541 18.99 -36.02 4.69
CA LYS A 541 18.98 -36.52 3.30
C LYS A 541 17.72 -37.34 3.04
N LEU A 542 16.95 -36.93 2.03
CA LEU A 542 15.85 -37.69 1.46
C LEU A 542 16.35 -38.35 0.16
N LEU A 543 16.47 -39.67 0.16
CA LEU A 543 16.98 -40.49 -0.96
C LEU A 543 16.02 -41.65 -1.22
N ASP A 544 16.14 -42.32 -2.36
CA ASP A 544 15.30 -43.50 -2.68
C ASP A 544 15.32 -44.52 -1.53
N GLY A 545 14.18 -44.67 -0.85
CA GLY A 545 14.01 -45.57 0.28
C GLY A 545 14.60 -45.09 1.62
N LYS A 546 15.13 -43.87 1.75
CA LYS A 546 15.73 -43.38 3.02
C LYS A 546 15.26 -41.98 3.41
N ALA A 547 14.99 -41.80 4.70
CA ALA A 547 14.59 -40.53 5.29
C ALA A 547 15.28 -40.27 6.62
N ASP A 548 15.47 -38.99 6.95
CA ASP A 548 16.19 -38.54 8.14
C ASP A 548 15.52 -37.28 8.71
N ILE A 549 15.05 -37.39 9.96
CA ILE A 549 14.39 -36.33 10.70
C ILE A 549 15.08 -36.18 12.05
N GLN A 550 15.50 -34.96 12.40
CA GLN A 550 16.13 -34.67 13.67
C GLN A 550 15.39 -33.54 14.41
N PHE A 551 15.23 -33.73 15.71
CA PHE A 551 14.69 -32.74 16.65
C PHE A 551 15.78 -32.39 17.66
N THR A 552 15.98 -31.10 17.95
CA THR A 552 16.94 -30.65 18.98
C THR A 552 16.38 -29.51 19.81
N SER A 553 16.69 -29.50 21.11
CA SER A 553 16.46 -28.37 22.02
C SER A 553 17.30 -28.51 23.29
N ASN A 554 17.25 -27.54 24.21
CA ASN A 554 17.80 -27.77 25.55
C ASN A 554 16.70 -28.28 26.49
N TYR A 555 15.69 -27.44 26.77
CA TYR A 555 14.55 -27.85 27.58
C TYR A 555 13.26 -27.55 26.84
N LEU A 556 12.38 -28.55 26.76
CA LEU A 556 11.15 -28.50 25.99
C LEU A 556 10.26 -29.67 26.37
N GLU A 557 8.94 -29.45 26.37
CA GLU A 557 7.95 -30.50 26.45
C GLU A 557 6.96 -30.36 25.28
N ILE A 558 6.77 -31.44 24.55
CA ILE A 558 5.87 -31.60 23.41
C ILE A 558 4.84 -32.69 23.75
N TYR A 559 3.60 -32.47 23.33
CA TYR A 559 2.50 -33.43 23.41
C TYR A 559 1.86 -33.63 22.03
N ASP A 560 1.28 -34.81 21.83
CA ASP A 560 0.54 -35.18 20.61
C ASP A 560 1.31 -34.88 19.31
N LEU A 561 2.57 -35.29 19.25
CA LEU A 561 3.41 -35.13 18.06
C LEU A 561 2.95 -36.12 16.98
N ASP A 562 2.69 -35.62 15.78
CA ASP A 562 2.47 -36.40 14.55
C ASP A 562 3.35 -35.84 13.43
N ALA A 563 4.27 -36.65 12.94
CA ALA A 563 5.13 -36.33 11.82
C ALA A 563 4.98 -37.39 10.72
N ARG A 564 4.69 -36.94 9.50
CA ARG A 564 4.46 -37.79 8.32
C ARG A 564 5.32 -37.33 7.17
N LEU A 565 5.99 -38.26 6.49
CA LEU A 565 6.83 -37.96 5.34
C LEU A 565 6.43 -38.84 4.17
N SER A 566 5.83 -38.26 3.14
CA SER A 566 5.52 -38.92 1.88
C SER A 566 6.68 -38.76 0.90
N ILE A 567 7.16 -39.86 0.32
CA ILE A 567 8.18 -39.86 -0.74
C ILE A 567 7.60 -40.61 -1.95
N PRO A 568 7.44 -39.95 -3.11
CA PRO A 568 6.96 -40.56 -4.34
C PRO A 568 7.77 -41.78 -4.73
N SER A 569 7.08 -42.80 -5.24
CA SER A 569 7.69 -44.10 -5.61
C SER A 569 8.25 -44.93 -4.45
N VAL A 570 8.28 -44.39 -3.22
CA VAL A 570 8.72 -45.11 -2.02
C VAL A 570 7.50 -45.41 -1.13
N GLY A 571 6.85 -44.39 -0.57
CA GLY A 571 5.74 -44.53 0.39
C GLY A 571 5.73 -43.43 1.45
N ASN A 572 4.92 -43.62 2.48
CA ASN A 572 4.73 -42.68 3.58
C ASN A 572 5.42 -43.20 4.85
N PHE A 573 6.26 -42.41 5.49
CA PHE A 573 6.81 -42.68 6.82
C PHE A 573 5.98 -41.95 7.87
N LEU A 574 5.78 -42.58 9.02
CA LEU A 574 5.01 -42.04 10.14
C LEU A 574 5.84 -42.08 11.43
N LEU A 575 5.69 -41.04 12.23
CA LEU A 575 6.22 -40.93 13.58
C LEU A 575 5.18 -40.21 14.45
N GLN A 576 4.68 -40.88 15.49
CA GLN A 576 3.74 -40.29 16.45
C GLN A 576 4.24 -40.48 17.88
N MET A 577 3.99 -39.50 18.76
CA MET A 577 4.34 -39.58 20.18
C MET A 577 3.27 -38.89 21.01
N THR A 578 2.85 -39.50 22.12
CA THR A 578 1.91 -38.85 23.04
C THR A 578 2.59 -37.77 23.86
N ARG A 579 3.84 -38.01 24.26
CA ARG A 579 4.65 -37.07 25.03
C ARG A 579 6.12 -37.20 24.67
N PHE A 580 6.79 -36.06 24.59
CA PHE A 580 8.20 -35.97 24.28
C PHE A 580 8.83 -34.79 25.04
N SER A 581 9.95 -35.01 25.71
CA SER A 581 10.62 -33.95 26.45
C SER A 581 12.14 -33.99 26.37
N PHE A 582 12.72 -32.80 26.31
CA PHE A 582 14.15 -32.54 26.49
C PHE A 582 14.40 -31.97 27.89
N ASP A 583 15.36 -32.53 28.63
CA ASP A 583 15.64 -32.15 30.02
C ASP A 583 17.11 -31.74 30.29
N LYS A 584 17.94 -31.61 29.24
CA LYS A 584 19.35 -31.21 29.33
C LYS A 584 19.78 -30.31 28.19
N GLU A 585 20.85 -29.53 28.39
CA GLU A 585 21.44 -28.77 27.28
C GLU A 585 21.91 -29.67 26.14
N GLN A 586 21.73 -29.18 24.90
CA GLN A 586 22.10 -29.89 23.67
C GLN A 586 21.42 -31.26 23.52
N SER A 587 20.20 -31.39 24.04
CA SER A 587 19.40 -32.59 23.85
C SER A 587 18.94 -32.71 22.40
N GLY A 588 18.81 -33.96 21.95
CA GLY A 588 18.38 -34.21 20.59
C GLY A 588 18.02 -35.65 20.35
N ILE A 589 17.21 -35.84 19.32
CA ILE A 589 16.80 -37.14 18.82
C ILE A 589 16.77 -37.11 17.31
N ARG A 590 17.18 -38.20 16.69
CA ARG A 590 17.23 -38.39 15.25
C ARG A 590 16.62 -39.73 14.87
N PHE A 591 15.73 -39.69 13.89
CA PHE A 591 15.06 -40.84 13.31
C PHE A 591 15.59 -41.03 11.88
N ASN A 592 16.28 -42.14 11.64
CA ASN A 592 16.68 -42.54 10.30
C ASN A 592 15.82 -43.72 9.86
N PHE A 593 15.05 -43.53 8.80
CA PHE A 593 14.21 -44.56 8.21
C PHE A 593 14.86 -45.14 6.95
N SER A 594 14.73 -46.44 6.74
CA SER A 594 15.18 -47.12 5.53
C SER A 594 14.16 -48.17 5.10
N VAL A 595 13.83 -48.20 3.82
CA VAL A 595 12.91 -49.17 3.22
C VAL A 595 13.58 -49.86 2.06
N VAL A 596 13.44 -51.18 2.04
CA VAL A 596 13.87 -52.03 0.93
C VAL A 596 12.67 -52.84 0.49
N ASN A 597 12.19 -52.59 -0.74
CA ASN A 597 11.08 -53.33 -1.32
C ASN A 597 11.56 -54.06 -2.58
N THR A 598 11.58 -55.38 -2.53
CA THR A 598 11.98 -56.26 -3.64
C THR A 598 10.80 -57.13 -4.07
N THR A 599 10.96 -57.94 -5.10
CA THR A 599 9.91 -58.85 -5.59
C THR A 599 9.41 -59.81 -4.51
N ASN A 600 10.28 -60.26 -3.61
CA ASN A 600 9.96 -61.33 -2.65
C ASN A 600 9.93 -60.86 -1.19
N TYR A 601 10.32 -59.62 -0.92
CA TYR A 601 10.61 -59.17 0.44
C TYR A 601 10.44 -57.66 0.59
N PHE A 602 9.91 -57.24 1.73
CA PHE A 602 9.79 -55.86 2.17
C PHE A 602 10.45 -55.69 3.54
N GLN A 603 11.37 -54.74 3.68
CA GLN A 603 12.00 -54.32 4.93
C GLN A 603 11.65 -52.88 5.25
N PHE A 604 11.33 -52.62 6.50
CA PHE A 604 11.31 -51.29 7.08
C PHE A 604 12.24 -51.26 8.29
N ASP A 605 13.22 -50.37 8.27
CA ASP A 605 14.12 -50.10 9.38
C ASP A 605 13.88 -48.68 9.91
N CYS A 606 13.84 -48.54 11.23
CA CYS A 606 13.88 -47.28 11.93
C CYS A 606 15.03 -47.29 12.93
N THR A 607 16.03 -46.44 12.73
CA THR A 607 17.08 -46.18 13.71
C THR A 607 16.74 -44.92 14.49
N VAL A 608 16.60 -45.06 15.81
CA VAL A 608 16.41 -43.97 16.75
C VAL A 608 17.74 -43.69 17.44
N GLU A 609 18.21 -42.46 17.36
CA GLU A 609 19.45 -41.99 17.98
C GLU A 609 19.14 -40.80 18.89
N VAL A 610 19.46 -40.92 20.17
CA VAL A 610 19.31 -39.90 21.19
C VAL A 610 20.70 -39.44 21.61
N PHE A 611 20.90 -38.14 21.79
CA PHE A 611 22.20 -37.56 22.14
C PHE A 611 22.35 -37.25 23.63
N ASN A 612 21.31 -36.71 24.26
CA ASN A 612 21.33 -36.30 25.67
C ASN A 612 19.90 -36.04 26.16
N GLY A 613 19.57 -36.43 27.39
CA GLY A 613 18.39 -35.94 28.12
C GLY A 613 17.04 -35.99 27.40
N VAL A 614 16.60 -37.18 26.97
CA VAL A 614 15.33 -37.36 26.24
C VAL A 614 14.41 -38.34 26.98
N THR A 615 13.13 -37.96 27.09
CA THR A 615 12.03 -38.86 27.43
C THR A 615 11.01 -38.88 26.30
N ILE A 616 10.57 -40.07 25.88
CA ILE A 616 9.54 -40.31 24.88
C ILE A 616 8.54 -41.31 25.45
N GLU A 617 7.26 -40.96 25.38
CA GLU A 617 6.16 -41.84 25.76
C GLU A 617 5.24 -42.06 24.55
N GLY A 618 4.77 -43.29 24.39
CA GLY A 618 3.77 -43.64 23.36
C GLY A 618 4.28 -43.48 21.93
N LEU A 619 5.56 -43.79 21.69
CA LEU A 619 6.17 -43.71 20.36
C LEU A 619 5.54 -44.75 19.41
N VAL A 620 5.05 -44.29 18.26
CA VAL A 620 4.61 -45.14 17.16
C VAL A 620 5.40 -44.76 15.92
N VAL A 621 5.98 -45.75 15.25
CA VAL A 621 6.67 -45.59 13.96
C VAL A 621 5.93 -46.38 12.89
N GLY A 622 5.96 -45.93 11.64
CA GLY A 622 5.26 -46.63 10.58
C GLY A 622 5.76 -46.34 9.17
N PHE A 623 5.35 -47.21 8.25
CA PHE A 623 5.53 -47.07 6.82
C PHE A 623 4.26 -47.50 6.06
N ASN A 624 3.69 -46.61 5.25
CA ASN A 624 2.37 -46.74 4.64
C ASN A 624 1.31 -47.08 5.71
N ASP A 625 0.54 -48.15 5.48
CA ASP A 625 -0.51 -48.60 6.41
C ASP A 625 0.06 -49.46 7.56
N PHE A 626 1.38 -49.71 7.60
CA PHE A 626 2.02 -50.48 8.65
C PHE A 626 2.50 -49.57 9.78
N VAL A 627 2.02 -49.83 11.00
CA VAL A 627 2.36 -49.05 12.20
C VAL A 627 2.78 -49.97 13.34
N VAL A 628 3.78 -49.55 14.11
CA VAL A 628 4.35 -50.32 15.22
C VAL A 628 4.58 -49.41 16.42
N PRO A 629 4.05 -49.76 17.60
CA PRO A 629 4.40 -49.09 18.84
C PRO A 629 5.82 -49.50 19.28
N ILE A 630 6.59 -48.52 19.73
CA ILE A 630 7.92 -48.68 20.32
C ILE A 630 7.80 -48.43 21.83
N PRO A 631 8.49 -49.23 22.67
CA PRO A 631 8.50 -48.98 24.12
C PRO A 631 8.98 -47.58 24.47
N ASP A 632 8.51 -47.05 25.59
CA ASP A 632 8.92 -45.74 26.10
C ASP A 632 10.44 -45.67 26.28
N ILE A 633 11.01 -44.51 25.92
CA ILE A 633 12.45 -44.29 25.91
C ILE A 633 12.78 -43.22 26.94
N HIS A 634 13.66 -43.58 27.89
CA HIS A 634 14.24 -42.66 28.86
C HIS A 634 15.77 -42.74 28.75
N ALA A 635 16.38 -41.76 28.08
CA ALA A 635 17.79 -41.75 27.78
C ALA A 635 18.46 -40.48 28.34
N GLY A 636 19.27 -40.67 29.38
CA GLY A 636 20.01 -39.58 30.01
C GLY A 636 21.28 -39.16 29.28
N GLY A 637 21.70 -39.86 28.23
CA GLY A 637 22.91 -39.64 27.44
C GLY A 637 22.74 -40.19 26.04
N TYR A 638 23.83 -40.62 25.38
CA TYR A 638 23.74 -41.20 24.04
C TYR A 638 23.04 -42.57 24.08
N TRP A 639 22.05 -42.76 23.19
CA TRP A 639 21.34 -44.03 23.05
C TRP A 639 20.99 -44.26 21.58
N LYS A 640 21.32 -45.43 21.04
CA LYS A 640 21.01 -45.77 19.65
C LYS A 640 20.39 -47.15 19.56
N ASN A 641 19.25 -47.24 18.88
CA ASN A 641 18.58 -48.51 18.64
C ASN A 641 18.04 -48.57 17.21
N THR A 642 18.12 -49.74 16.59
CA THR A 642 17.51 -49.99 15.27
C THR A 642 16.43 -51.05 15.40
N PHE A 643 15.26 -50.67 14.92
CA PHE A 643 14.06 -51.50 14.84
C PHE A 643 13.89 -51.94 13.38
N SER A 644 14.00 -53.23 13.12
CA SER A 644 13.92 -53.81 11.77
C SER A 644 12.70 -54.71 11.64
N PHE A 645 11.86 -54.41 10.65
CA PHE A 645 10.62 -55.12 10.34
C PHE A 645 10.69 -55.68 8.94
N GLY A 646 10.88 -57.00 8.83
CA GLY A 646 10.99 -57.73 7.58
C GLY A 646 9.75 -58.55 7.28
N PHE A 647 9.30 -58.52 6.03
CA PHE A 647 8.14 -59.23 5.53
C PHE A 647 8.51 -60.00 4.27
N THR A 648 8.41 -61.32 4.30
CA THR A 648 8.44 -62.09 3.06
C THR A 648 7.08 -61.98 2.39
N LYS A 649 7.07 -61.51 1.13
CA LYS A 649 5.84 -61.37 0.34
C LYS A 649 5.23 -62.75 0.15
N GLY A 650 4.06 -62.92 0.76
CA GLY A 650 3.30 -64.14 0.68
C GLY A 650 2.60 -64.33 -0.66
N PHE A 651 2.23 -65.57 -0.94
CA PHE A 651 1.28 -65.88 -2.01
C PHE A 651 0.17 -66.77 -1.46
N VAL A 652 -1.01 -66.64 -2.06
CA VAL A 652 -2.11 -67.58 -1.89
C VAL A 652 -2.23 -68.34 -3.20
N ASP A 653 -1.93 -69.62 -3.16
CA ASP A 653 -2.15 -70.54 -4.28
C ASP A 653 -3.18 -71.57 -3.88
N TYR A 654 -3.99 -72.03 -4.82
CA TYR A 654 -5.01 -73.01 -4.54
C TYR A 654 -5.23 -73.92 -5.74
N PHE A 655 -5.58 -75.16 -5.43
CA PHE A 655 -5.99 -76.16 -6.40
C PHE A 655 -7.32 -76.74 -5.96
N ILE A 656 -8.24 -76.90 -6.91
CA ILE A 656 -9.45 -77.67 -6.73
C ILE A 656 -9.49 -78.69 -7.86
N SER A 657 -9.64 -79.97 -7.51
CA SER A 657 -9.82 -81.06 -8.47
C SER A 657 -11.03 -80.80 -9.38
N SER A 658 -10.96 -81.30 -10.61
CA SER A 658 -11.99 -81.06 -11.64
C SER A 658 -13.37 -81.64 -11.29
N ASP A 659 -13.42 -82.64 -10.42
CA ASP A 659 -14.66 -83.23 -9.88
C ASP A 659 -15.08 -82.61 -8.53
N GLY A 660 -14.30 -81.65 -8.02
CA GLY A 660 -14.54 -80.97 -6.74
C GLY A 660 -14.34 -81.86 -5.50
N SER A 661 -13.79 -83.07 -5.66
CA SER A 661 -13.69 -84.05 -4.57
C SER A 661 -12.59 -83.73 -3.56
N TYR A 662 -11.56 -83.00 -3.99
CA TYR A 662 -10.50 -82.48 -3.13
C TYR A 662 -9.88 -81.17 -3.65
N GLY A 663 -9.17 -80.48 -2.78
CA GLY A 663 -8.38 -79.30 -3.12
C GLY A 663 -7.38 -78.98 -2.02
N TRP A 664 -6.50 -78.03 -2.30
CA TRP A 664 -5.58 -77.48 -1.31
C TRP A 664 -5.49 -75.97 -1.48
N VAL A 665 -5.17 -75.30 -0.38
CA VAL A 665 -4.83 -73.88 -0.33
C VAL A 665 -3.46 -73.78 0.33
N CYS A 666 -2.51 -73.18 -0.36
CA CYS A 666 -1.19 -72.85 0.15
C CYS A 666 -1.16 -71.35 0.46
N ILE A 667 -0.91 -71.02 1.72
CA ILE A 667 -0.69 -69.65 2.17
C ILE A 667 0.76 -69.56 2.62
N SER A 668 1.56 -68.76 1.92
CA SER A 668 2.96 -68.49 2.27
C SER A 668 3.11 -67.03 2.70
N GLY A 669 4.16 -66.73 3.46
CA GLY A 669 4.46 -65.39 4.01
C GLY A 669 5.01 -65.47 5.42
N GLY A 670 5.80 -64.48 5.84
CA GLY A 670 6.41 -64.44 7.17
C GLY A 670 6.69 -63.01 7.62
N LEU A 671 6.48 -62.76 8.92
CA LEU A 671 6.90 -61.54 9.60
C LEU A 671 8.14 -61.86 10.43
N ASN A 672 9.19 -61.09 10.24
CA ASN A 672 10.38 -61.07 11.07
C ASN A 672 10.51 -59.70 11.72
N VAL A 673 10.62 -59.66 13.05
CA VAL A 673 10.93 -58.45 13.79
C VAL A 673 12.25 -58.65 14.51
N ALA A 674 13.23 -57.79 14.22
CA ALA A 674 14.55 -57.81 14.83
C ALA A 674 14.83 -56.48 15.51
N PHE A 675 15.52 -56.55 16.64
CA PHE A 675 15.89 -55.39 17.45
C PHE A 675 17.39 -55.42 17.70
N SER A 676 18.09 -54.33 17.40
CA SER A 676 19.51 -54.20 17.71
C SER A 676 19.79 -52.89 18.44
N SER A 677 20.01 -52.99 19.74
CA SER A 677 20.36 -51.85 20.60
C SER A 677 21.87 -51.76 20.80
N THR A 678 22.44 -50.59 20.60
CA THR A 678 23.81 -50.26 20.98
C THR A 678 23.75 -49.21 22.08
N LEU A 679 24.06 -49.61 23.31
CA LEU A 679 24.15 -48.70 24.44
C LEU A 679 25.62 -48.34 24.63
N GLU A 680 26.05 -47.22 24.07
CA GLU A 680 27.35 -46.65 24.40
C GLU A 680 27.15 -45.73 25.61
N ASN A 681 27.51 -46.24 26.80
CA ASN A 681 27.66 -45.36 27.96
C ASN A 681 28.72 -44.31 27.61
N PRO A 682 28.45 -43.01 27.81
CA PRO A 682 29.45 -42.00 27.58
C PRO A 682 30.65 -42.31 28.47
N ILE A 683 31.79 -42.57 27.84
CA ILE A 683 33.08 -42.56 28.53
C ILE A 683 33.38 -41.08 28.78
N GLY A 684 33.27 -40.65 30.05
CA GLY A 684 33.92 -39.45 30.59
C GLY A 684 33.22 -38.13 30.32
#